data_AF-A0A2D6FLE8-F1
#
_entry.id   AF-A0A2D6FLE8-F1
#
_cell.length_a   1.000
_cell.length_b   1.000
_cell.length_c   1.000
_cell.angle_alpha   90.00
_cell.angle_beta   90.00
_cell.angle_gamma   90.00
#
_symmetry.space_group_name_H-M   'P 1'
#
loop_
_entity.id
_entity.type
_entity.pdbx_description
1 polymer ?
#
loop_
_entity_poly.entity_id
_entity_poly.type
_entity_poly.pdbx_seq_one_letter_code
_entity_poly.pdbx_strand_id
1 'polypeptide(L)'
;MVADVTGIDQTTAADDQDWTAALVGDADAAIFFDTGGSTIPGIDGSQKPQQFGNESNALVVGNHYSIWSTNFAASASYDMSQLGQAMTIHILNQSPTFTALDDSSSDAFKIYLFSGGGTTNYAVYDIQGDPQLINGLWYPITVHANEEDSTGGTFDNTDVTGIGFAAKAAQTFVFGFQVGIDQGIYTDDVRFGDTGVAAQVGLEDYFNLCERYSGTDYHSLLALRAGTTFEFGFGITIEAEDYADSSAAVGLTFKDAAPGFVAPPANFYYLTADSPTGGSQLYANATFASPVDFDLTIDASSGDIEINNLLAAGVDDVILTGANLKITGGNIASPTTCDISDGDLSVIITDSTNPIQWTSDLTAGSLVTTNSDIDITFAETDLSDINLVFTANNEVTLNPATSVGSYDLTGAVNTGFTTNFDIPSGNTEDTEVEVLGAFTATRTNPTTGGGEITITQPQDTLTVTSNVTALIQIFTFGTQTLLASTTGTSLAYVYSGSPSLTIRVQAAEYYPQKQDVSPVGSLTSAFTLIKDNVYESGSPLTYGVDIDYDRATKLLSLNTAATVVEQYSALIDAFISETSLYNTDFDFQMNGKQSLFLIEDAEYDSDTDAERSTRGGIRYVDSGGVATAEWFGALSTSSIDVSAFQARYQLQIGTGTTNTQALGDVDEVIKVYGDATHGNFDYRSVSPRFKMQPNGYYQGDADIHSVYGITTTEPILYVFALSPVEISNFTLGDPGITGVAFTNYGASPITRETLDWGASILDSNTNSGEDIQRWWNWNISQGGTFQSEDTFNLPNFIFGAPYQTLRGEVIGSAGTTLRGLWVERTGDVPHPDFYQQESDDGTFYVLPVSANGQTSGIIANSRLEVKNATAEGSPAWTGTTAQSVGSRVLRTTGTGSENTGGLFFRCSTAGTTGGSEPTWNTTVKGTTNDGSVVWTTEYITPEIGVQVGDWSLSYTDGEEFESGDSVEARVSFYTATPSLDYKLPLSTVAVASSTGFTLLIDQEDWEPVNNIGVDGATVGEFTLDDGSIQVDIDDPDGVTQKTRFIGWYAYELWNNATALHEFLGAILVEDEANYRIVTAVADLTLENVGTQDVHFDDADTRLYRDDGDTILANTGNSIYVQSGKVYVASGGGGGGDATEAKQDQIIAELGEIQGAGFDTNTDSLVEIRTDIENLNDLTAAEIADGVLDRSLAGGSDGGRTVQDALRANRNRVVIDPVGNTITVYEEDDTTVAWSGSITQGARDPLNSVDPT
;
A
#
# COMPACT_ATOMS: atom_id res chain seq x y z
N MET A 1 -43.30 57.31 -15.03
CA MET A 1 -43.20 56.29 -16.09
C MET A 1 -43.69 54.96 -15.50
N VAL A 2 -44.85 54.34 -15.75
CA VAL A 2 -45.96 54.50 -16.70
C VAL A 2 -45.54 55.09 -18.04
N ALA A 3 -45.21 54.22 -18.98
CA ALA A 3 -45.22 54.58 -20.39
C ALA A 3 -46.68 54.85 -20.77
N ASP A 4 -47.04 56.10 -20.99
CA ASP A 4 -47.17 56.63 -22.35
C ASP A 4 -47.64 58.09 -22.25
N VAL A 5 -46.89 58.98 -22.89
CA VAL A 5 -47.23 60.39 -23.02
C VAL A 5 -47.94 60.55 -24.36
N THR A 6 -49.20 60.94 -24.33
CA THR A 6 -49.86 61.62 -25.46
C THR A 6 -50.41 62.94 -24.96
N GLY A 7 -49.71 64.03 -25.32
CA GLY A 7 -50.10 65.39 -24.97
C GLY A 7 -51.32 65.90 -25.72
N ILE A 8 -51.79 67.08 -25.33
CA ILE A 8 -52.35 68.14 -26.19
C ILE A 8 -52.44 69.45 -25.38
N ASP A 9 -52.38 70.52 -26.18
CA ASP A 9 -52.05 71.92 -25.98
C ASP A 9 -53.14 72.82 -25.33
N GLN A 10 -52.63 73.86 -24.68
CA GLN A 10 -53.07 75.26 -24.49
C GLN A 10 -54.52 75.77 -24.75
N THR A 11 -54.99 76.55 -23.76
CA THR A 11 -55.53 77.93 -23.83
C THR A 11 -57.02 78.23 -24.09
N THR A 12 -57.44 79.31 -23.39
CA THR A 12 -58.52 80.30 -23.62
C THR A 12 -59.90 80.11 -23.01
N ALA A 13 -60.40 81.26 -22.54
CA ALA A 13 -61.62 81.52 -21.80
C ALA A 13 -62.86 81.71 -22.69
N ALA A 14 -64.00 81.77 -22.00
CA ALA A 14 -65.26 82.44 -22.30
C ALA A 14 -66.47 81.57 -22.67
N ASP A 15 -67.50 81.83 -21.87
CA ASP A 15 -68.92 81.96 -22.17
C ASP A 15 -69.87 80.74 -22.29
N ASP A 16 -70.94 80.93 -21.50
CA ASP A 16 -72.34 80.56 -21.65
C ASP A 16 -72.86 79.18 -21.19
N GLN A 17 -73.48 79.24 -20.00
CA GLN A 17 -74.84 78.80 -19.64
C GLN A 17 -75.30 77.38 -20.01
N ASP A 18 -75.54 76.59 -18.95
CA ASP A 18 -76.88 76.03 -18.74
C ASP A 18 -77.15 75.72 -17.26
N TRP A 19 -78.35 76.07 -16.82
CA TRP A 19 -78.90 75.99 -15.47
C TRP A 19 -79.00 74.56 -14.90
N THR A 20 -78.78 74.35 -13.59
CA THR A 20 -79.85 74.30 -12.56
C THR A 20 -79.32 73.83 -11.18
N ALA A 21 -79.72 74.60 -10.15
CA ALA A 21 -80.04 74.20 -8.78
C ALA A 21 -78.96 73.57 -7.88
N ALA A 22 -78.34 74.41 -7.04
CA ALA A 22 -78.31 74.20 -5.59
C ALA A 22 -78.01 75.52 -4.86
N LEU A 23 -78.56 75.62 -3.64
CA LEU A 23 -78.74 76.80 -2.80
C LEU A 23 -77.44 77.50 -2.32
N VAL A 24 -77.51 78.85 -2.30
CA VAL A 24 -77.23 79.79 -1.17
C VAL A 24 -75.83 79.71 -0.52
N GLY A 25 -75.02 80.78 -0.40
CA GLY A 25 -75.16 82.20 -0.73
C GLY A 25 -73.85 82.94 -0.39
N ASP A 26 -73.50 83.93 -1.21
CA ASP A 26 -72.35 84.84 -0.98
C ASP A 26 -72.67 85.89 0.11
N ALA A 27 -71.64 86.28 0.86
CA ALA A 27 -71.72 87.28 1.92
C ALA A 27 -70.39 88.06 2.05
N ASP A 28 -70.00 88.79 1.01
CA ASP A 28 -69.08 89.93 1.10
C ASP A 28 -69.66 91.10 0.29
N ALA A 29 -70.45 91.95 0.95
CA ALA A 29 -70.98 93.18 0.37
C ALA A 29 -70.57 94.39 1.24
N ALA A 30 -69.52 95.10 0.83
CA ALA A 30 -69.07 96.32 1.50
C ALA A 30 -70.03 97.50 1.23
N ILE A 31 -70.51 98.14 2.30
CA ILE A 31 -71.35 99.36 2.26
C ILE A 31 -70.48 100.57 2.62
N PHE A 32 -70.24 101.47 1.65
CA PHE A 32 -69.57 102.76 1.90
C PHE A 32 -70.61 103.85 2.24
N PHE A 33 -70.40 104.59 3.34
CA PHE A 33 -71.08 105.86 3.60
C PHE A 33 -70.04 106.99 3.65
N ASP A 34 -69.91 107.74 2.55
CA ASP A 34 -69.25 109.04 2.54
C ASP A 34 -70.25 110.10 3.06
N THR A 35 -69.91 110.78 4.15
CA THR A 35 -70.66 111.94 4.65
C THR A 35 -69.85 113.23 4.50
N GLY A 36 -69.45 113.53 3.27
CA GLY A 36 -69.01 114.86 2.86
C GLY A 36 -70.11 115.92 3.05
N GLY A 37 -69.81 116.93 3.88
CA GLY A 37 -70.81 117.76 4.56
C GLY A 37 -71.65 118.72 3.71
N SER A 38 -72.83 119.04 4.24
CA SER A 38 -73.46 120.36 4.09
C SER A 38 -74.57 120.51 5.14
N THR A 39 -74.62 121.70 5.73
CA THR A 39 -75.61 122.16 6.70
C THR A 39 -77.03 122.17 6.15
N ILE A 40 -77.99 121.52 6.84
CA ILE A 40 -79.41 121.90 6.83
C ILE A 40 -79.93 121.96 8.28
N PRO A 41 -80.51 123.08 8.73
CA PRO A 41 -81.02 123.25 10.10
C PRO A 41 -82.43 122.68 10.25
N GLY A 42 -82.68 122.02 11.39
CA GLY A 42 -84.03 121.86 11.94
C GLY A 42 -84.60 120.43 11.91
N ILE A 43 -84.13 119.56 12.79
CA ILE A 43 -84.96 118.55 13.46
C ILE A 43 -84.52 118.54 14.93
N ASP A 44 -85.29 119.26 15.74
CA ASP A 44 -85.29 119.25 17.20
C ASP A 44 -85.79 117.89 17.70
N GLY A 45 -85.17 117.41 18.77
CA GLY A 45 -85.92 116.80 19.86
C GLY A 45 -86.54 115.44 19.58
N SER A 46 -85.89 114.44 20.17
CA SER A 46 -86.62 113.46 20.97
C SER A 46 -87.70 112.66 20.24
N GLN A 47 -87.35 111.71 19.37
CA GLN A 47 -88.11 110.46 19.24
C GLN A 47 -87.19 109.31 18.83
N LYS A 48 -87.19 108.24 19.64
CA LYS A 48 -86.69 106.92 19.26
C LYS A 48 -87.49 106.42 18.05
N PRO A 49 -86.88 106.04 16.91
CA PRO A 49 -87.58 105.32 15.86
C PRO A 49 -87.62 103.84 16.20
N GLN A 50 -88.84 103.39 16.55
CA GLN A 50 -89.46 102.10 16.26
C GLN A 50 -88.57 100.86 16.09
N GLN A 51 -88.75 99.93 17.03
CA GLN A 51 -88.57 98.49 16.83
C GLN A 51 -89.14 98.06 15.46
N PHE A 52 -88.28 97.56 14.57
CA PHE A 52 -88.72 96.68 13.50
C PHE A 52 -88.84 95.27 14.08
N GLY A 53 -90.05 94.91 14.51
CA GLY A 53 -90.41 93.53 14.75
C GLY A 53 -90.61 92.82 13.41
N ASN A 54 -89.92 91.70 13.22
CA ASN A 54 -90.42 90.62 12.38
C ASN A 54 -90.05 89.29 13.03
N GLU A 55 -91.06 88.54 13.43
CA GLU A 55 -90.96 87.21 14.02
C GLU A 55 -90.56 86.21 12.93
N SER A 56 -89.68 85.27 13.28
CA SER A 56 -89.41 84.03 12.55
C SER A 56 -88.80 84.16 11.14
N ASN A 57 -87.47 84.22 11.06
CA ASN A 57 -86.64 83.45 10.11
C ASN A 57 -85.14 83.63 10.44
N ALA A 58 -84.38 82.55 10.33
CA ALA A 58 -82.94 82.49 10.60
C ALA A 58 -82.15 83.43 9.68
N LEU A 59 -81.38 84.34 10.28
CA LEU A 59 -80.45 85.25 9.61
C LEU A 59 -79.05 84.62 9.63
N VAL A 60 -78.38 84.62 8.47
CA VAL A 60 -77.13 83.91 8.16
C VAL A 60 -75.90 84.53 8.86
N VAL A 61 -75.01 83.67 9.37
CA VAL A 61 -73.70 83.98 9.97
C VAL A 61 -72.65 84.10 8.86
N GLY A 62 -71.81 85.15 8.83
CA GLY A 62 -70.63 85.22 7.93
C GLY A 62 -70.37 86.52 7.15
N ASN A 63 -70.65 87.73 7.65
CA ASN A 63 -70.21 88.98 6.99
C ASN A 63 -69.20 89.74 7.88
N HIS A 64 -68.08 90.22 7.32
CA HIS A 64 -67.15 91.14 7.98
C HIS A 64 -67.66 92.59 7.94
N TYR A 65 -67.57 93.32 9.06
CA TYR A 65 -67.95 94.74 9.14
C TYR A 65 -66.72 95.60 9.47
N SER A 66 -66.30 96.45 8.53
CA SER A 66 -65.23 97.44 8.73
C SER A 66 -65.83 98.83 8.93
N ILE A 67 -65.53 99.50 10.05
CA ILE A 67 -65.97 100.88 10.31
C ILE A 67 -64.79 101.83 10.10
N TRP A 68 -64.91 102.74 9.14
CA TRP A 68 -63.97 103.82 8.90
C TRP A 68 -64.61 105.13 9.37
N SER A 69 -64.06 105.79 10.39
CA SER A 69 -64.56 107.09 10.86
C SER A 69 -63.40 108.00 11.23
N THR A 70 -63.41 109.20 10.64
CA THR A 70 -62.36 110.22 10.80
C THR A 70 -62.72 111.30 11.84
N ASN A 71 -63.80 111.15 12.63
CA ASN A 71 -64.14 112.03 13.76
C ASN A 71 -65.19 111.39 14.69
N PHE A 72 -64.82 111.02 15.92
CA PHE A 72 -65.77 110.60 16.97
C PHE A 72 -65.88 111.66 18.08
N ALA A 73 -67.09 112.18 18.30
CA ALA A 73 -67.40 113.01 19.46
C ALA A 73 -67.55 112.16 20.73
N ALA A 74 -67.01 112.67 21.84
CA ALA A 74 -67.12 112.10 23.18
C ALA A 74 -68.60 111.86 23.57
N SER A 75 -68.93 110.63 23.98
CA SER A 75 -70.23 110.10 24.45
C SER A 75 -71.21 109.50 23.43
N ALA A 76 -70.76 108.55 22.61
CA ALA A 76 -71.64 107.56 21.97
C ALA A 76 -71.39 106.17 22.59
N SER A 77 -72.40 105.61 23.24
CA SER A 77 -72.41 104.21 23.71
C SER A 77 -73.16 103.36 22.67
N TYR A 78 -72.49 102.38 22.08
CA TYR A 78 -73.11 101.39 21.18
C TYR A 78 -73.39 100.12 21.97
N ASP A 79 -74.68 99.76 22.11
CA ASP A 79 -75.09 98.48 22.69
C ASP A 79 -74.95 97.39 21.61
N MET A 80 -74.00 96.49 21.83
CA MET A 80 -73.61 95.41 20.91
C MET A 80 -74.08 94.04 21.38
N SER A 81 -74.98 93.98 22.36
CA SER A 81 -75.40 92.74 23.06
C SER A 81 -76.06 91.65 22.19
N GLN A 82 -76.23 91.87 20.87
CA GLN A 82 -76.83 90.91 19.94
C GLN A 82 -75.97 90.55 18.70
N LEU A 83 -74.68 90.90 18.66
CA LEU A 83 -73.81 90.60 17.50
C LEU A 83 -72.59 89.75 17.92
N GLY A 84 -72.62 88.44 17.61
CA GLY A 84 -71.49 87.53 17.86
C GLY A 84 -70.51 87.43 16.68
N GLN A 85 -69.90 88.52 16.23
CA GLN A 85 -68.97 88.54 15.07
C GLN A 85 -67.76 89.48 15.27
N ALA A 86 -66.66 89.21 14.54
CA ALA A 86 -65.35 89.89 14.62
C ALA A 86 -65.37 91.36 14.15
N MET A 87 -64.53 92.20 14.76
CA MET A 87 -64.44 93.65 14.46
C MET A 87 -62.99 94.05 14.18
N THR A 88 -62.75 94.73 13.07
CA THR A 88 -61.45 95.36 12.75
C THR A 88 -61.55 96.87 12.95
N ILE A 89 -60.65 97.46 13.73
CA ILE A 89 -60.65 98.90 14.06
C ILE A 89 -59.39 99.56 13.46
N HIS A 90 -59.57 100.55 12.58
CA HIS A 90 -58.50 101.40 12.06
C HIS A 90 -58.54 102.77 12.76
N ILE A 91 -57.44 103.21 13.39
CA ILE A 91 -57.36 104.49 14.11
C ILE A 91 -56.39 105.44 13.38
N LEU A 92 -56.90 106.59 12.89
CA LEU A 92 -56.11 107.65 12.25
C LEU A 92 -56.23 108.98 13.04
N ASN A 93 -55.22 109.21 13.90
CA ASN A 93 -54.71 110.48 14.46
C ASN A 93 -55.64 111.55 15.14
N GLN A 94 -55.18 111.96 16.35
CA GLN A 94 -55.41 113.18 17.18
C GLN A 94 -56.61 113.33 18.15
N SER A 95 -56.26 113.21 19.46
CA SER A 95 -56.70 113.84 20.73
C SER A 95 -58.15 114.35 20.95
N PRO A 96 -58.81 113.89 22.03
CA PRO A 96 -58.88 114.76 23.24
C PRO A 96 -58.79 114.03 24.60
N THR A 97 -58.46 114.80 25.64
CA THR A 97 -58.34 114.41 27.06
C THR A 97 -59.66 114.01 27.73
N PHE A 98 -59.66 112.94 28.54
CA PHE A 98 -60.78 112.53 29.41
C PHE A 98 -60.43 112.58 30.91
N THR A 99 -61.43 112.89 31.74
CA THR A 99 -61.35 112.98 33.21
C THR A 99 -61.90 111.71 33.86
N ALA A 100 -61.36 111.34 35.02
CA ALA A 100 -61.54 110.09 35.78
C ALA A 100 -62.96 109.47 35.78
N LEU A 101 -63.01 108.15 35.56
CA LEU A 101 -64.21 107.30 35.65
C LEU A 101 -64.58 107.01 37.11
N ASP A 102 -65.86 107.23 37.42
CA ASP A 102 -66.56 106.98 38.68
C ASP A 102 -66.69 105.46 38.98
N ASP A 103 -66.43 105.05 40.22
CA ASP A 103 -66.40 103.66 40.73
C ASP A 103 -67.82 103.12 41.05
N SER A 104 -68.85 103.58 40.34
CA SER A 104 -70.24 103.38 40.74
C SER A 104 -71.04 102.37 39.88
N SER A 105 -70.49 101.79 38.82
CA SER A 105 -71.18 100.77 38.01
C SER A 105 -70.81 99.32 38.38
N SER A 106 -71.83 98.50 38.59
CA SER A 106 -71.77 97.05 38.77
C SER A 106 -71.47 96.33 37.44
N ASP A 107 -70.50 95.40 37.47
CA ASP A 107 -70.06 94.46 36.42
C ASP A 107 -69.73 95.07 35.04
N ALA A 108 -68.43 95.18 34.70
CA ALA A 108 -67.95 95.65 33.40
C ALA A 108 -66.57 95.07 33.02
N PHE A 109 -66.39 94.72 31.74
CA PHE A 109 -65.11 94.33 31.12
C PHE A 109 -64.55 95.50 30.30
N LYS A 110 -63.27 95.87 30.52
CA LYS A 110 -62.62 97.03 29.86
C LYS A 110 -61.25 96.65 29.29
N ILE A 111 -60.98 97.09 28.06
CA ILE A 111 -59.68 96.94 27.38
C ILE A 111 -58.97 98.29 27.34
N TYR A 112 -57.66 98.31 27.64
CA TYR A 112 -56.82 99.50 27.57
C TYR A 112 -55.63 99.28 26.63
N LEU A 113 -55.32 100.28 25.79
CA LEU A 113 -54.13 100.31 24.93
C LEU A 113 -53.19 101.41 25.43
N PHE A 114 -51.89 101.11 25.54
CA PHE A 114 -50.87 102.06 26.02
C PHE A 114 -49.77 102.24 24.96
N SER A 115 -49.29 103.48 24.78
CA SER A 115 -48.04 103.76 24.04
C SER A 115 -47.00 104.38 24.97
N GLY A 116 -45.74 104.01 24.81
CA GLY A 116 -44.63 104.45 25.65
C GLY A 116 -44.32 105.94 25.49
N GLY A 117 -44.04 106.63 26.59
CA GLY A 117 -43.44 107.98 26.58
C GLY A 117 -44.37 109.18 26.77
N GLY A 118 -45.12 109.24 27.88
CA GLY A 118 -45.77 110.49 28.33
C GLY A 118 -47.25 110.34 28.69
N THR A 119 -47.68 111.07 29.71
CA THR A 119 -48.88 110.84 30.54
C THR A 119 -50.25 111.15 29.90
N THR A 120 -50.55 110.66 28.70
CA THR A 120 -51.90 110.82 28.09
C THR A 120 -52.40 109.53 27.42
N ASN A 121 -53.31 108.84 28.10
CA ASN A 121 -53.97 107.58 27.70
C ASN A 121 -55.07 107.79 26.64
N TYR A 122 -55.26 106.81 25.74
CA TYR A 122 -56.28 106.82 24.68
C TYR A 122 -57.25 105.63 24.80
N ALA A 123 -58.55 105.94 24.68
CA ALA A 123 -59.75 105.08 24.54
C ALA A 123 -60.07 104.04 25.64
N VAL A 124 -61.35 104.02 26.07
CA VAL A 124 -61.96 102.97 26.91
C VAL A 124 -63.13 102.39 26.13
N TYR A 125 -63.14 101.07 25.92
CA TYR A 125 -64.32 100.36 25.42
C TYR A 125 -65.07 99.72 26.60
N ASP A 126 -66.37 100.01 26.73
CA ASP A 126 -67.24 99.48 27.78
C ASP A 126 -68.23 98.49 27.14
N ILE A 127 -68.09 97.21 27.46
CA ILE A 127 -69.02 96.16 27.01
C ILE A 127 -70.07 96.00 28.11
N GLN A 128 -71.21 96.69 28.00
CA GLN A 128 -72.36 96.50 28.89
C GLN A 128 -73.36 95.52 28.26
N GLY A 129 -73.52 94.34 28.86
CA GLY A 129 -74.49 93.32 28.42
C GLY A 129 -74.78 92.29 29.51
N ASP A 130 -75.98 91.67 29.47
CA ASP A 130 -76.46 90.67 30.45
C ASP A 130 -75.47 89.47 30.56
N PRO A 131 -74.95 89.14 31.75
CA PRO A 131 -73.89 88.13 31.91
C PRO A 131 -74.24 86.71 31.45
N GLN A 132 -75.51 86.40 31.16
CA GLN A 132 -75.91 85.04 30.72
C GLN A 132 -75.67 84.74 29.23
N LEU A 133 -75.32 85.73 28.41
CA LEU A 133 -75.15 85.57 26.96
C LEU A 133 -73.69 85.43 26.46
N ILE A 134 -72.69 85.35 27.36
CA ILE A 134 -71.25 85.46 27.01
C ILE A 134 -70.45 84.17 27.35
N ASN A 135 -71.10 83.01 27.43
CA ASN A 135 -70.39 81.76 27.74
C ASN A 135 -70.03 81.01 26.43
N GLY A 136 -68.74 80.93 26.08
CA GLY A 136 -68.21 80.07 25.00
C GLY A 136 -67.97 80.70 23.62
N LEU A 137 -67.85 82.03 23.49
CA LEU A 137 -67.55 82.71 22.22
C LEU A 137 -66.14 83.31 22.23
N TRP A 138 -65.34 82.96 21.22
CA TRP A 138 -64.00 83.52 20.97
C TRP A 138 -64.11 84.78 20.12
N TYR A 139 -63.44 85.86 20.51
CA TYR A 139 -63.37 87.09 19.72
C TYR A 139 -61.93 87.35 19.28
N PRO A 140 -61.59 87.25 17.99
CA PRO A 140 -60.28 87.66 17.50
C PRO A 140 -60.22 89.20 17.43
N ILE A 141 -59.15 89.79 17.94
CA ILE A 141 -58.79 91.20 17.74
C ILE A 141 -57.49 91.21 16.95
N THR A 142 -57.56 91.63 15.69
CA THR A 142 -56.37 91.79 14.83
C THR A 142 -55.97 93.26 14.77
N VAL A 143 -54.71 93.57 15.05
CA VAL A 143 -54.13 94.91 14.92
C VAL A 143 -53.20 94.91 13.71
N HIS A 144 -53.57 95.59 12.62
CA HIS A 144 -52.70 95.78 11.45
C HIS A 144 -51.98 97.14 11.53
N ALA A 145 -50.66 97.13 11.36
CA ALA A 145 -49.88 98.32 11.02
C ALA A 145 -49.55 98.25 9.51
N ASN A 146 -50.04 99.19 8.70
CA ASN A 146 -49.86 99.12 7.25
C ASN A 146 -48.43 99.46 6.80
N GLU A 147 -47.91 98.65 5.88
CA GLU A 147 -46.73 98.87 5.04
C GLU A 147 -47.05 99.80 3.83
N GLU A 148 -46.01 100.46 3.31
CA GLU A 148 -45.96 101.23 2.06
C GLU A 148 -46.86 102.50 1.90
N ASP A 149 -46.28 103.68 2.15
CA ASP A 149 -46.07 104.62 1.03
C ASP A 149 -44.60 105.03 1.00
N SER A 150 -43.98 104.73 -0.14
CA SER A 150 -42.58 104.92 -0.46
C SER A 150 -42.15 106.39 -0.35
N THR A 151 -41.25 106.71 0.58
CA THR A 151 -40.09 107.62 0.43
C THR A 151 -39.50 108.02 1.79
N GLY A 152 -38.55 107.23 2.29
CA GLY A 152 -37.39 107.76 3.04
C GLY A 152 -37.62 108.38 4.42
N GLY A 153 -38.46 107.80 5.28
CA GLY A 153 -38.48 108.07 6.71
C GLY A 153 -38.73 106.78 7.50
N THR A 154 -37.73 106.34 8.26
CA THR A 154 -37.79 105.22 9.21
C THR A 154 -38.97 105.38 10.17
N PHE A 155 -39.97 104.50 10.05
CA PHE A 155 -40.97 104.29 11.09
C PHE A 155 -40.35 103.36 12.14
N ASP A 156 -40.11 103.91 13.33
CA ASP A 156 -39.60 103.20 14.50
C ASP A 156 -40.80 102.64 15.27
N ASN A 157 -40.98 101.30 15.26
CA ASN A 157 -42.10 100.63 15.91
C ASN A 157 -41.83 100.38 17.42
N THR A 158 -40.91 101.15 18.01
CA THR A 158 -40.46 101.06 19.41
C THR A 158 -41.48 101.56 20.45
N ASP A 159 -42.62 102.13 20.02
CA ASP A 159 -43.49 102.89 20.93
C ASP A 159 -44.78 102.17 21.38
N VAL A 160 -45.02 100.91 20.96
CA VAL A 160 -46.10 100.06 21.53
C VAL A 160 -45.49 99.09 22.55
N THR A 161 -45.51 99.46 23.83
CA THR A 161 -44.81 98.70 24.89
C THR A 161 -45.74 97.86 25.78
N GLY A 162 -47.05 97.75 25.48
CA GLY A 162 -47.93 96.78 26.14
C GLY A 162 -49.43 96.91 25.87
N ILE A 163 -50.15 95.79 26.00
CA ILE A 163 -51.62 95.68 25.97
C ILE A 163 -52.08 95.25 27.37
N GLY A 164 -53.07 95.95 27.95
CA GLY A 164 -53.58 95.64 29.30
C GLY A 164 -55.09 95.36 29.32
N PHE A 165 -55.49 94.31 30.03
CA PHE A 165 -56.89 93.92 30.21
C PHE A 165 -57.33 94.10 31.68
N ALA A 166 -58.55 94.58 31.92
CA ALA A 166 -59.13 94.59 33.27
C ALA A 166 -60.61 94.18 33.26
N ALA A 167 -60.96 93.19 34.10
CA ALA A 167 -62.32 92.73 34.28
C ALA A 167 -62.75 92.90 35.74
N LYS A 168 -63.96 93.43 35.98
CA LYS A 168 -64.62 93.43 37.30
C LYS A 168 -65.91 92.62 37.16
N ALA A 169 -65.92 91.38 37.66
CA ALA A 169 -67.06 90.47 37.57
C ALA A 169 -67.37 89.82 38.93
N ALA A 170 -68.64 89.74 39.31
CA ALA A 170 -69.10 89.13 40.57
C ALA A 170 -69.34 87.60 40.52
N GLN A 171 -69.18 86.94 39.36
CA GLN A 171 -69.42 85.50 39.15
C GLN A 171 -68.29 84.84 38.31
N THR A 172 -68.26 83.50 38.25
CA THR A 172 -67.31 82.70 37.45
C THR A 172 -67.67 82.76 35.96
N PHE A 173 -66.68 83.00 35.09
CA PHE A 173 -66.83 83.01 33.62
C PHE A 173 -65.63 82.34 32.95
N VAL A 174 -65.83 81.72 31.78
CA VAL A 174 -64.75 81.25 30.88
C VAL A 174 -64.64 82.26 29.73
N PHE A 175 -63.45 82.83 29.53
CA PHE A 175 -63.21 83.85 28.51
C PHE A 175 -61.93 83.50 27.76
N GLY A 176 -62.04 83.20 26.46
CA GLY A 176 -60.88 82.94 25.59
C GLY A 176 -60.56 84.18 24.74
N PHE A 177 -59.29 84.57 24.68
CA PHE A 177 -58.80 85.58 23.74
C PHE A 177 -57.57 85.05 23.01
N GLN A 178 -57.42 85.38 21.73
CA GLN A 178 -56.26 85.04 20.91
C GLN A 178 -55.65 86.34 20.40
N VAL A 179 -54.32 86.45 20.50
CA VAL A 179 -53.54 87.58 19.95
C VAL A 179 -52.63 87.02 18.86
N GLY A 180 -52.90 87.38 17.61
CA GLY A 180 -51.94 87.18 16.53
C GLY A 180 -51.01 88.37 16.45
N ILE A 181 -49.69 88.14 16.49
CA ILE A 181 -48.68 89.14 16.16
C ILE A 181 -48.02 88.67 14.86
N ASP A 182 -48.28 89.37 13.77
CA ASP A 182 -47.61 89.14 12.49
C ASP A 182 -46.43 90.12 12.39
N GLN A 183 -45.20 89.61 12.40
CA GLN A 183 -43.98 90.41 12.22
C GLN A 183 -43.08 89.77 11.16
N GLY A 184 -43.20 90.22 9.92
CA GLY A 184 -42.24 89.91 8.86
C GLY A 184 -40.92 90.67 9.07
N ILE A 185 -39.82 89.97 9.38
CA ILE A 185 -38.47 90.55 9.44
C ILE A 185 -37.72 90.12 8.17
N TYR A 186 -37.62 91.02 7.19
CA TYR A 186 -36.79 90.83 6.01
C TYR A 186 -35.33 91.24 6.30
N THR A 187 -34.38 90.32 6.13
CA THR A 187 -32.95 90.69 6.03
C THR A 187 -32.43 90.36 4.63
N ASP A 188 -31.79 91.34 4.02
CA ASP A 188 -31.37 91.32 2.62
C ASP A 188 -30.00 90.60 2.48
N ASP A 189 -30.02 89.47 1.77
CA ASP A 189 -28.98 88.72 1.05
C ASP A 189 -27.48 88.97 1.38
N VAL A 190 -26.91 88.21 2.35
CA VAL A 190 -25.45 87.94 2.42
C VAL A 190 -25.17 86.52 2.94
N ARG A 191 -24.76 85.60 2.05
CA ARG A 191 -24.23 84.27 2.41
C ARG A 191 -22.72 84.32 2.70
N PHE A 192 -22.28 83.74 3.82
CA PHE A 192 -20.89 83.29 4.01
C PHE A 192 -20.84 81.88 4.62
N GLY A 193 -20.09 81.00 3.96
CA GLY A 193 -19.93 79.60 4.33
C GLY A 193 -18.85 79.35 5.39
N ASP A 194 -19.15 78.36 6.21
CA ASP A 194 -18.33 77.40 6.96
C ASP A 194 -16.86 77.78 7.28
N THR A 195 -16.57 78.03 8.57
CA THR A 195 -15.53 77.33 9.35
C THR A 195 -15.39 77.93 10.76
N GLY A 196 -15.67 77.11 11.79
CA GLY A 196 -15.02 77.14 13.11
C GLY A 196 -14.95 78.45 13.92
N VAL A 197 -15.81 78.52 14.94
CA VAL A 197 -15.61 79.16 16.26
C VAL A 197 -15.03 80.59 16.27
N ALA A 198 -15.92 81.57 16.19
CA ALA A 198 -15.75 82.87 16.84
C ALA A 198 -17.10 83.39 17.36
N ALA A 199 -17.09 83.86 18.60
CA ALA A 199 -18.22 84.45 19.30
C ALA A 199 -18.86 85.63 18.53
N GLN A 200 -20.19 85.68 18.47
CA GLN A 200 -20.94 86.88 18.13
C GLN A 200 -22.08 87.12 19.13
N VAL A 201 -21.85 88.18 19.89
CA VAL A 201 -22.71 89.07 20.67
C VAL A 201 -24.22 88.95 20.40
N GLY A 202 -24.99 88.83 21.48
CA GLY A 202 -26.44 88.68 21.48
C GLY A 202 -27.25 89.91 21.07
N LEU A 203 -28.45 89.62 20.59
CA LEU A 203 -29.64 90.45 20.69
C LEU A 203 -30.52 89.79 21.76
N GLU A 204 -30.26 90.13 23.03
CA GLU A 204 -31.19 89.88 24.14
C GLU A 204 -32.15 91.07 24.22
N ASP A 205 -33.29 91.02 23.54
CA ASP A 205 -34.43 91.86 23.91
C ASP A 205 -35.51 90.97 24.53
N TYR A 206 -35.56 91.04 25.86
CA TYR A 206 -36.46 90.27 26.73
C TYR A 206 -37.88 90.85 26.68
N PHE A 207 -38.88 90.01 26.38
CA PHE A 207 -40.26 90.24 26.80
C PHE A 207 -40.39 90.06 28.32
N ASN A 208 -40.00 91.08 29.08
CA ASN A 208 -40.03 91.03 30.55
C ASN A 208 -41.43 91.43 31.06
N LEU A 209 -42.39 90.50 31.01
CA LEU A 209 -43.80 90.73 31.37
C LEU A 209 -44.05 91.06 32.86
N CYS A 210 -43.02 91.11 33.72
CA CYS A 210 -43.19 91.30 35.17
C CYS A 210 -42.02 92.04 35.87
N GLU A 211 -41.38 93.04 35.26
CA GLU A 211 -40.34 93.81 35.97
C GLU A 211 -40.87 95.07 36.67
N ARG A 212 -40.58 95.18 37.98
CA ARG A 212 -41.08 96.23 38.87
C ARG A 212 -40.13 97.44 38.83
N TYR A 213 -40.43 98.47 38.04
CA TYR A 213 -39.76 99.77 38.17
C TYR A 213 -40.36 100.55 39.35
N SER A 214 -39.50 101.11 40.20
CA SER A 214 -39.86 101.72 41.48
C SER A 214 -40.68 103.01 41.31
N GLY A 215 -42.00 102.94 41.46
CA GLY A 215 -42.86 104.12 41.61
C GLY A 215 -44.27 103.93 41.06
N THR A 216 -45.20 103.46 41.91
CA THR A 216 -46.67 103.58 41.87
C THR A 216 -47.50 103.35 40.59
N ASP A 217 -46.93 103.00 39.44
CA ASP A 217 -47.70 102.74 38.23
C ASP A 217 -47.70 101.24 37.87
N TYR A 218 -48.89 100.67 37.72
CA TYR A 218 -49.11 99.27 37.36
C TYR A 218 -49.23 99.16 35.83
N HIS A 219 -48.37 98.37 35.17
CA HIS A 219 -48.50 98.10 33.73
C HIS A 219 -49.29 96.83 33.40
N SER A 220 -49.76 96.08 34.41
CA SER A 220 -50.78 95.03 34.26
C SER A 220 -51.35 94.68 35.64
N LEU A 221 -52.45 95.33 36.03
CA LEU A 221 -53.14 95.03 37.29
C LEU A 221 -54.19 93.93 37.06
N LEU A 222 -53.84 92.67 37.29
CA LEU A 222 -54.83 91.61 37.49
C LEU A 222 -55.23 91.59 38.98
N ALA A 223 -56.28 92.34 39.34
CA ALA A 223 -56.82 92.33 40.70
C ALA A 223 -57.91 91.26 40.83
N LEU A 224 -57.60 90.13 41.46
CA LEU A 224 -58.56 89.05 41.76
C LEU A 224 -58.92 89.04 43.25
N ARG A 225 -60.22 88.91 43.56
CA ARG A 225 -60.71 88.63 44.92
C ARG A 225 -60.65 87.12 45.15
N ALA A 226 -60.29 86.68 46.36
CA ALA A 226 -60.23 85.27 46.71
C ALA A 226 -61.57 84.54 46.45
N GLY A 227 -61.54 83.45 45.66
CA GLY A 227 -62.68 82.53 45.48
C GLY A 227 -63.22 82.35 44.05
N THR A 228 -62.59 82.92 43.02
CA THR A 228 -62.97 82.73 41.60
C THR A 228 -61.88 81.99 40.83
N THR A 229 -62.20 80.85 40.21
CA THR A 229 -61.35 80.16 39.23
C THR A 229 -61.49 80.80 37.86
N PHE A 230 -60.37 81.10 37.20
CA PHE A 230 -60.29 81.53 35.81
C PHE A 230 -59.43 80.52 35.05
N GLU A 231 -59.89 80.10 33.87
CA GLU A 231 -59.12 79.22 32.97
C GLU A 231 -58.54 80.12 31.87
N PHE A 232 -57.21 80.23 31.82
CA PHE A 232 -56.47 80.98 30.80
C PHE A 232 -55.73 79.98 29.92
N GLY A 233 -56.00 79.98 28.62
CA GLY A 233 -55.18 79.28 27.63
C GLY A 233 -54.33 80.30 26.86
N PHE A 234 -53.00 80.14 26.88
CA PHE A 234 -52.09 80.88 25.99
C PHE A 234 -51.71 79.95 24.84
N GLY A 235 -52.26 80.18 23.65
CA GLY A 235 -51.73 79.60 22.42
C GLY A 235 -50.74 80.56 21.79
N ILE A 236 -49.48 80.16 21.68
CA ILE A 236 -48.50 80.84 20.82
C ILE A 236 -48.38 80.00 19.56
N THR A 237 -48.91 80.50 18.45
CA THR A 237 -48.69 79.92 17.12
C THR A 237 -47.61 80.74 16.44
N ILE A 238 -46.49 80.11 16.06
CA ILE A 238 -45.43 80.73 15.26
C ILE A 238 -45.62 80.22 13.83
N GLU A 239 -46.16 81.06 12.96
CA GLU A 239 -46.23 80.78 11.52
C GLU A 239 -45.01 81.42 10.86
N ALA A 240 -44.11 80.60 10.29
CA ALA A 240 -42.98 81.08 9.50
C ALA A 240 -43.25 80.77 8.03
N GLU A 241 -43.61 81.79 7.25
CA GLU A 241 -43.75 81.63 5.80
C GLU A 241 -42.37 81.60 5.12
N ASP A 242 -42.03 80.42 4.62
CA ASP A 242 -41.30 80.22 3.37
C ASP A 242 -39.82 80.65 3.28
N TYR A 243 -38.95 80.30 4.25
CA TYR A 243 -37.49 80.25 4.00
C TYR A 243 -36.78 79.10 4.74
N ALA A 244 -36.17 78.20 3.95
CA ALA A 244 -35.22 77.19 4.41
C ALA A 244 -33.91 77.85 4.89
N ASP A 245 -33.42 77.44 6.07
CA ASP A 245 -32.22 77.91 6.78
C ASP A 245 -32.32 79.20 7.63
N SER A 246 -33.38 79.36 8.45
CA SER A 246 -33.35 80.31 9.57
C SER A 246 -33.47 79.61 10.93
N SER A 247 -32.39 79.62 11.71
CA SER A 247 -32.38 79.16 13.12
C SER A 247 -33.04 80.19 14.02
N ALA A 248 -34.28 79.97 14.44
CA ALA A 248 -34.96 80.79 15.45
C ALA A 248 -34.79 80.17 16.85
N ALA A 249 -34.10 80.88 17.75
CA ALA A 249 -34.03 80.48 19.17
C ALA A 249 -35.21 81.10 19.93
N VAL A 250 -36.19 80.30 20.30
CA VAL A 250 -37.31 80.73 21.17
C VAL A 250 -37.00 80.33 22.61
N GLY A 251 -36.64 81.30 23.45
CA GLY A 251 -36.41 81.09 24.88
C GLY A 251 -37.63 81.49 25.70
N LEU A 252 -38.38 80.52 26.23
CA LEU A 252 -39.46 80.76 27.21
C LEU A 252 -38.94 80.49 28.62
N THR A 253 -38.92 81.51 29.49
CA THR A 253 -38.54 81.36 30.91
C THR A 253 -39.69 81.78 31.82
N PHE A 254 -40.28 80.85 32.54
CA PHE A 254 -41.27 81.12 33.60
C PHE A 254 -40.55 81.27 34.95
N LYS A 255 -40.84 82.33 35.72
CA LYS A 255 -40.26 82.55 37.06
C LYS A 255 -41.36 82.64 38.13
N ASP A 256 -41.06 82.08 39.30
CA ASP A 256 -41.97 81.81 40.41
C ASP A 256 -42.89 82.96 40.85
N ALA A 257 -44.09 82.56 41.30
CA ALA A 257 -45.06 83.40 41.98
C ALA A 257 -44.59 83.79 43.40
N ALA A 258 -44.82 85.04 43.78
CA ALA A 258 -44.54 85.53 45.14
C ALA A 258 -45.36 84.78 46.22
N PRO A 259 -44.92 84.75 47.49
CA PRO A 259 -45.57 83.99 48.55
C PRO A 259 -47.02 84.45 48.77
N GLY A 260 -47.98 83.54 48.56
CA GLY A 260 -49.42 83.80 48.78
C GLY A 260 -50.35 83.48 47.60
N PHE A 261 -49.82 82.97 46.48
CA PHE A 261 -50.61 82.54 45.31
C PHE A 261 -50.54 81.01 45.13
N VAL A 262 -51.62 80.41 44.61
CA VAL A 262 -51.72 78.97 44.32
C VAL A 262 -51.11 78.70 42.94
N ALA A 263 -50.27 77.67 42.82
CA ALA A 263 -49.68 77.23 41.55
C ALA A 263 -50.76 76.68 40.60
N PRO A 264 -50.60 76.83 39.26
CA PRO A 264 -51.55 76.31 38.30
C PRO A 264 -51.60 74.76 38.28
N PRO A 265 -52.70 74.13 37.81
CA PRO A 265 -52.81 72.67 37.66
C PRO A 265 -51.78 72.07 36.69
N ALA A 266 -51.53 70.75 36.76
CA ALA A 266 -50.48 70.05 35.99
C ALA A 266 -50.56 70.20 34.46
N ASN A 267 -51.72 70.52 33.88
CA ASN A 267 -51.92 70.57 32.42
C ASN A 267 -51.86 72.01 31.86
N PHE A 268 -51.19 72.92 32.58
CA PHE A 268 -51.30 74.35 32.30
C PHE A 268 -50.46 74.83 31.11
N TYR A 269 -49.50 74.04 30.63
CA TYR A 269 -48.62 74.39 29.52
C TYR A 269 -48.64 73.29 28.46
N TYR A 270 -49.04 73.63 27.23
CA TYR A 270 -48.86 72.79 26.05
C TYR A 270 -48.13 73.60 24.98
N LEU A 271 -47.12 73.01 24.35
CA LEU A 271 -46.41 73.59 23.21
C LEU A 271 -46.71 72.70 22.00
N THR A 272 -47.37 73.24 20.98
CA THR A 272 -47.59 72.54 19.72
C THR A 272 -46.74 73.23 18.65
N ALA A 273 -45.84 72.48 18.00
CA ALA A 273 -45.04 72.96 16.89
C ALA A 273 -45.44 72.17 15.64
N ASP A 274 -46.27 72.77 14.78
CA ASP A 274 -46.63 72.19 13.48
C ASP A 274 -45.60 72.59 12.42
N SER A 275 -45.11 71.63 11.64
CA SER A 275 -44.27 71.90 10.47
C SER A 275 -45.15 71.99 9.21
N PRO A 276 -44.91 72.94 8.29
CA PRO A 276 -45.62 72.94 7.02
C PRO A 276 -45.21 71.72 6.17
N THR A 277 -46.21 71.10 5.56
CA THR A 277 -46.09 69.98 4.62
C THR A 277 -45.10 70.29 3.49
N GLY A 278 -43.83 69.94 3.69
CA GLY A 278 -42.76 70.24 2.74
C GLY A 278 -41.36 70.15 3.34
N GLY A 279 -40.97 69.00 3.90
CA GLY A 279 -39.57 68.57 4.09
C GLY A 279 -38.59 69.56 4.72
N SER A 280 -39.01 70.37 5.69
CA SER A 280 -38.16 71.40 6.31
C SER A 280 -37.74 70.95 7.72
N GLN A 281 -36.43 70.88 7.98
CA GLN A 281 -35.87 70.46 9.28
C GLN A 281 -36.03 71.57 10.33
N LEU A 282 -36.78 71.30 11.41
CA LEU A 282 -36.88 72.19 12.56
C LEU A 282 -35.69 71.95 13.51
N TYR A 283 -34.69 72.84 13.52
CA TYR A 283 -33.57 72.79 14.46
C TYR A 283 -33.95 73.46 15.79
N ALA A 284 -34.39 72.68 16.78
CA ALA A 284 -34.69 73.18 18.12
C ALA A 284 -33.57 72.87 19.12
N ASN A 285 -33.00 73.91 19.76
CA ASN A 285 -32.29 73.78 21.03
C ASN A 285 -33.25 74.21 22.14
N ALA A 286 -33.79 73.25 22.89
CA ALA A 286 -34.80 73.53 23.90
C ALA A 286 -34.28 73.14 25.30
N THR A 287 -34.28 74.10 26.21
CA THR A 287 -33.97 73.85 27.64
C THR A 287 -35.27 73.98 28.43
N PHE A 288 -35.80 72.86 28.91
CA PHE A 288 -36.99 72.85 29.75
C PHE A 288 -36.56 72.54 31.19
N ALA A 289 -36.56 73.57 32.05
CA ALA A 289 -36.20 73.43 33.46
C ALA A 289 -37.38 73.89 34.32
N SER A 290 -38.09 72.94 34.92
CA SER A 290 -39.14 73.20 35.90
C SER A 290 -38.79 72.54 37.24
N PRO A 291 -38.99 73.21 38.39
CA PRO A 291 -38.91 72.57 39.71
C PRO A 291 -40.18 71.79 40.08
N VAL A 292 -41.14 71.64 39.17
CA VAL A 292 -42.41 70.90 39.35
C VAL A 292 -42.67 70.00 38.15
N ASP A 293 -43.16 68.79 38.42
CA ASP A 293 -43.48 67.76 37.44
C ASP A 293 -44.44 68.29 36.36
N PHE A 294 -44.08 68.08 35.10
CA PHE A 294 -44.91 68.39 33.93
C PHE A 294 -44.77 67.31 32.87
N ASP A 295 -45.76 67.20 31.99
CA ASP A 295 -45.71 66.28 30.85
C ASP A 295 -45.18 67.02 29.61
N LEU A 296 -44.27 66.38 28.88
CA LEU A 296 -43.75 66.89 27.61
C LEU A 296 -44.29 66.04 26.46
N THR A 297 -45.15 66.61 25.62
CA THR A 297 -45.57 65.98 24.37
C THR A 297 -44.86 66.62 23.18
N ILE A 298 -44.18 65.81 22.37
CA ILE A 298 -43.61 66.22 21.08
C ILE A 298 -44.32 65.40 20.00
N ASP A 299 -45.08 66.09 19.14
CA ASP A 299 -45.82 65.48 18.03
C ASP A 299 -45.17 65.90 16.70
N ALA A 300 -44.55 64.94 16.04
CA ALA A 300 -43.92 64.98 14.73
C ALA A 300 -44.76 64.24 13.67
N SER A 301 -46.05 63.99 13.93
CA SER A 301 -46.93 63.24 13.01
C SER A 301 -47.09 63.89 11.62
N SER A 302 -46.74 65.17 11.47
CA SER A 302 -46.86 65.95 10.23
C SER A 302 -45.54 66.21 9.48
N GLY A 303 -44.36 65.80 9.98
CA GLY A 303 -43.06 66.02 9.33
C GLY A 303 -41.80 65.60 10.11
N ASP A 304 -40.62 65.72 9.51
CA ASP A 304 -39.33 65.33 10.11
C ASP A 304 -38.87 66.36 11.18
N ILE A 305 -38.61 65.92 12.42
CA ILE A 305 -38.14 66.77 13.52
C ILE A 305 -36.74 66.32 13.98
N GLU A 306 -35.75 67.23 14.00
CA GLU A 306 -34.40 66.97 14.53
C GLU A 306 -34.07 67.87 15.73
N ILE A 307 -33.87 67.28 16.91
CA ILE A 307 -33.55 67.97 18.17
C ILE A 307 -32.07 67.74 18.50
N ASN A 308 -31.24 68.78 18.51
CA ASN A 308 -29.78 68.66 18.68
C ASN A 308 -29.29 68.90 20.13
N ASN A 309 -30.20 69.14 21.08
CA ASN A 309 -29.95 69.08 22.52
C ASN A 309 -31.26 69.19 23.30
N LEU A 310 -31.81 68.06 23.74
CA LEU A 310 -32.96 68.06 24.65
C LEU A 310 -32.45 67.97 26.09
N LEU A 311 -32.61 69.05 26.86
CA LEU A 311 -32.37 69.04 28.30
C LEU A 311 -33.72 69.18 29.01
N ALA A 312 -34.24 68.04 29.47
CA ALA A 312 -35.52 67.91 30.13
C ALA A 312 -35.27 67.45 31.58
N ALA A 313 -35.49 68.35 32.54
CA ALA A 313 -35.32 68.06 33.97
C ALA A 313 -36.63 68.34 34.73
N GLY A 314 -37.13 67.34 35.47
CA GLY A 314 -38.39 67.41 36.22
C GLY A 314 -39.63 67.10 35.37
N VAL A 315 -39.53 66.14 34.44
CA VAL A 315 -40.63 65.71 33.56
C VAL A 315 -41.14 64.35 34.03
N ASP A 316 -42.46 64.20 34.22
CA ASP A 316 -43.04 62.94 34.71
C ASP A 316 -43.19 61.95 33.55
N ASP A 317 -43.92 62.37 32.49
CA ASP A 317 -44.07 61.65 31.23
C ASP A 317 -43.53 62.43 30.03
N VAL A 318 -42.80 61.74 29.15
CA VAL A 318 -42.40 62.23 27.82
C VAL A 318 -43.13 61.40 26.78
N ILE A 319 -44.01 62.03 26.00
CA ILE A 319 -44.73 61.39 24.88
C ILE A 319 -44.14 61.90 23.57
N LEU A 320 -43.55 60.99 22.79
CA LEU A 320 -43.00 61.26 21.47
C LEU A 320 -43.85 60.54 20.42
N THR A 321 -44.38 61.26 19.44
CA THR A 321 -45.22 60.68 18.38
C THR A 321 -44.77 61.17 17.01
N GLY A 322 -44.63 60.30 16.00
CA GLY A 322 -44.34 60.69 14.62
C GLY A 322 -43.24 59.89 13.91
N ALA A 323 -43.31 59.86 12.57
CA ALA A 323 -42.61 58.87 11.73
C ALA A 323 -41.10 59.11 11.50
N ASN A 324 -40.56 60.31 11.78
CA ASN A 324 -39.16 60.66 11.53
C ASN A 324 -38.64 61.66 12.59
N LEU A 325 -38.55 61.21 13.86
CA LEU A 325 -37.98 61.97 14.97
C LEU A 325 -36.51 61.61 15.19
N LYS A 326 -35.60 62.59 15.13
CA LYS A 326 -34.18 62.41 15.41
C LYS A 326 -33.74 63.27 16.60
N ILE A 327 -33.20 62.65 17.64
CA ILE A 327 -32.63 63.36 18.81
C ILE A 327 -31.12 63.10 18.81
N THR A 328 -30.31 64.16 18.68
CA THR A 328 -28.85 64.07 18.62
C THR A 328 -28.23 64.83 19.79
N GLY A 329 -27.80 64.12 20.84
CA GLY A 329 -27.23 64.71 22.05
C GLY A 329 -28.31 65.29 22.97
N GLY A 330 -28.21 65.03 24.27
CA GLY A 330 -29.19 65.46 25.27
C GLY A 330 -29.11 64.59 26.52
N ASN A 331 -29.58 65.13 27.66
CA ASN A 331 -29.60 64.42 28.93
C ASN A 331 -31.07 64.44 29.44
N ILE A 332 -31.74 63.30 29.37
CA ILE A 332 -33.12 63.13 29.85
C ILE A 332 -33.04 62.58 31.28
N ALA A 333 -33.22 63.45 32.27
CA ALA A 333 -33.08 63.06 33.66
C ALA A 333 -34.45 62.74 34.27
N SER A 334 -34.71 61.43 34.47
CA SER A 334 -35.76 60.85 35.34
C SER A 334 -37.24 60.94 34.87
N PRO A 335 -37.62 60.43 33.68
CA PRO A 335 -39.02 60.10 33.42
C PRO A 335 -39.42 58.80 34.15
N THR A 336 -40.65 58.71 34.64
CA THR A 336 -41.18 57.46 35.21
C THR A 336 -41.64 56.49 34.13
N THR A 337 -42.07 56.99 32.96
CA THR A 337 -42.41 56.22 31.76
C THR A 337 -42.06 56.98 30.47
N CYS A 338 -41.65 56.27 29.42
CA CYS A 338 -41.43 56.79 28.07
C CYS A 338 -42.25 55.93 27.11
N ASP A 339 -43.26 56.52 26.45
CA ASP A 339 -44.15 55.80 25.55
C ASP A 339 -43.94 56.30 24.10
N ILE A 340 -43.61 55.37 23.21
CA ILE A 340 -43.31 55.62 21.80
C ILE A 340 -44.31 54.80 20.99
N SER A 341 -45.10 55.48 20.14
CA SER A 341 -46.06 54.81 19.26
C SER A 341 -45.87 55.25 17.80
N ASP A 342 -45.67 54.24 16.95
CA ASP A 342 -45.75 54.22 15.46
C ASP A 342 -44.59 54.89 14.67
N GLY A 343 -43.85 54.07 13.88
CA GLY A 343 -42.94 54.51 12.79
C GLY A 343 -41.42 54.25 12.96
N ASP A 344 -40.71 54.08 11.84
CA ASP A 344 -39.24 53.82 11.72
C ASP A 344 -38.39 54.81 12.55
N LEU A 345 -37.96 54.41 13.74
CA LEU A 345 -37.27 55.28 14.68
C LEU A 345 -35.77 54.94 14.78
N SER A 346 -34.90 55.97 14.68
CA SER A 346 -33.48 55.85 15.00
C SER A 346 -33.17 56.63 16.30
N VAL A 347 -32.99 55.92 17.41
CA VAL A 347 -32.66 56.53 18.72
C VAL A 347 -31.17 56.35 19.01
N ILE A 348 -30.44 57.45 19.25
CA ILE A 348 -29.05 57.44 19.71
C ILE A 348 -29.00 58.00 21.14
N ILE A 349 -28.78 57.14 22.14
CA ILE A 349 -28.66 57.53 23.56
C ILE A 349 -27.19 57.54 23.95
N THR A 350 -26.66 58.71 24.36
CA THR A 350 -25.22 58.88 24.63
C THR A 350 -24.80 58.96 26.11
N ASP A 351 -25.71 59.03 27.09
CA ASP A 351 -25.35 58.96 28.53
C ASP A 351 -26.59 58.73 29.40
N SER A 352 -26.65 57.63 30.16
CA SER A 352 -27.64 57.46 31.24
C SER A 352 -27.01 56.68 32.39
N THR A 353 -27.00 57.26 33.60
CA THR A 353 -26.49 56.60 34.82
C THR A 353 -27.51 55.66 35.50
N ASN A 354 -28.68 55.43 34.89
CA ASN A 354 -29.75 54.57 35.40
C ASN A 354 -30.37 53.74 34.26
N PRO A 355 -30.89 52.53 34.54
CA PRO A 355 -31.54 51.67 33.54
C PRO A 355 -32.83 52.32 33.02
N ILE A 356 -32.99 52.34 31.70
CA ILE A 356 -34.17 52.86 31.00
C ILE A 356 -35.10 51.68 30.70
N GLN A 357 -36.33 51.67 31.23
CA GLN A 357 -37.32 50.63 30.94
C GLN A 357 -38.15 50.98 29.69
N TRP A 358 -38.24 50.05 28.75
CA TRP A 358 -39.05 50.15 27.52
C TRP A 358 -40.19 49.14 27.59
N THR A 359 -41.43 49.55 27.27
CA THR A 359 -42.63 48.70 27.49
C THR A 359 -43.60 48.58 26.30
N SER A 360 -43.23 48.93 25.05
CA SER A 360 -44.14 48.84 23.89
C SER A 360 -43.56 48.16 22.63
N ASP A 361 -44.47 47.69 21.77
CA ASP A 361 -44.25 46.87 20.56
C ASP A 361 -43.44 47.62 19.47
N LEU A 362 -42.19 47.20 19.24
CA LEU A 362 -41.31 47.78 18.23
C LEU A 362 -41.44 47.02 16.90
N THR A 363 -42.07 47.62 15.87
CA THR A 363 -42.41 46.91 14.63
C THR A 363 -41.49 47.18 13.42
N ALA A 364 -40.52 48.10 13.50
CA ALA A 364 -39.37 48.23 12.58
C ALA A 364 -38.42 49.36 13.05
N GLY A 365 -37.10 49.13 13.07
CA GLY A 365 -36.12 50.17 13.41
C GLY A 365 -34.69 49.67 13.69
N SER A 366 -33.71 50.58 13.75
CA SER A 366 -32.31 50.29 14.11
C SER A 366 -31.95 50.92 15.46
N LEU A 367 -31.48 50.09 16.39
CA LEU A 367 -31.05 50.50 17.74
C LEU A 367 -29.53 50.35 17.84
N VAL A 368 -28.83 51.48 18.05
CA VAL A 368 -27.37 51.53 18.23
C VAL A 368 -27.05 51.97 19.65
N THR A 369 -26.43 51.10 20.44
CA THR A 369 -26.02 51.43 21.82
C THR A 369 -24.51 51.59 21.93
N THR A 370 -24.05 52.65 22.60
CA THR A 370 -22.63 53.00 22.74
C THR A 370 -22.06 52.87 24.16
N ASN A 371 -22.87 52.47 25.15
CA ASN A 371 -22.47 52.38 26.56
C ASN A 371 -22.80 51.02 27.19
N SER A 372 -22.24 50.78 28.38
CA SER A 372 -22.01 49.43 28.89
C SER A 372 -22.92 48.92 30.03
N ASP A 373 -24.19 49.31 30.09
CA ASP A 373 -25.18 48.81 31.09
C ASP A 373 -26.60 49.21 30.64
N ILE A 374 -27.18 48.50 29.66
CA ILE A 374 -28.54 48.79 29.16
C ILE A 374 -29.41 47.54 29.32
N ASP A 375 -30.34 47.57 30.29
CA ASP A 375 -31.41 46.59 30.42
C ASP A 375 -32.45 46.77 29.31
N ILE A 376 -32.45 45.88 28.32
CA ILE A 376 -33.46 45.86 27.25
C ILE A 376 -34.46 44.73 27.53
N THR A 377 -35.74 45.08 27.72
CA THR A 377 -36.83 44.10 27.88
C THR A 377 -37.66 44.02 26.60
N PHE A 378 -37.72 42.84 25.97
CA PHE A 378 -38.53 42.60 24.77
C PHE A 378 -39.85 41.92 25.13
N ALA A 379 -40.97 42.38 24.57
CA ALA A 379 -42.29 41.79 24.77
C ALA A 379 -42.67 40.73 23.72
N GLU A 380 -42.09 40.78 22.51
CA GLU A 380 -42.34 39.83 21.42
C GLU A 380 -41.24 38.77 21.28
N THR A 381 -41.60 37.65 20.63
CA THR A 381 -40.73 36.49 20.40
C THR A 381 -39.95 36.55 19.09
N ASP A 382 -40.25 37.47 18.16
CA ASP A 382 -39.54 37.56 16.86
C ASP A 382 -38.84 38.92 16.75
N LEU A 383 -37.49 38.93 16.65
CA LEU A 383 -36.68 40.14 16.56
C LEU A 383 -35.91 40.22 15.23
N SER A 384 -36.29 39.40 14.24
CA SER A 384 -35.59 39.28 12.95
C SER A 384 -35.63 40.56 12.10
N ASP A 385 -36.63 41.43 12.30
CA ASP A 385 -36.81 42.70 11.60
C ASP A 385 -36.09 43.90 12.27
N ILE A 386 -35.39 43.68 13.40
CA ILE A 386 -34.74 44.75 14.18
C ILE A 386 -33.21 44.71 13.99
N ASN A 387 -32.64 45.81 13.47
CA ASN A 387 -31.20 45.92 13.21
C ASN A 387 -30.48 46.43 14.48
N LEU A 388 -30.15 45.49 15.39
CA LEU A 388 -29.51 45.73 16.69
C LEU A 388 -27.98 45.77 16.55
N VAL A 389 -27.34 46.90 16.90
CA VAL A 389 -25.86 47.04 16.87
C VAL A 389 -25.31 47.33 18.26
N PHE A 390 -24.54 46.38 18.81
CA PHE A 390 -23.88 46.51 20.11
C PHE A 390 -22.42 46.93 19.94
N THR A 391 -22.04 48.10 20.49
CA THR A 391 -20.67 48.62 20.40
C THR A 391 -19.91 48.66 21.75
N ALA A 392 -20.48 48.08 22.82
CA ALA A 392 -19.87 47.93 24.16
C ALA A 392 -20.37 46.64 24.87
N ASN A 393 -19.82 46.30 26.06
CA ASN A 393 -20.32 45.19 26.89
C ASN A 393 -21.71 45.52 27.44
N ASN A 394 -22.71 44.66 27.28
CA ASN A 394 -24.10 44.94 27.71
C ASN A 394 -24.68 43.77 28.55
N GLU A 395 -25.63 44.06 29.42
CA GLU A 395 -26.45 43.07 30.14
C GLU A 395 -27.89 43.13 29.59
N VAL A 396 -28.38 42.03 29.02
CA VAL A 396 -29.69 41.94 28.33
C VAL A 396 -30.61 41.05 29.14
N THR A 397 -31.67 41.60 29.71
CA THR A 397 -32.63 40.85 30.53
C THR A 397 -33.86 40.45 29.70
N LEU A 398 -34.05 39.14 29.46
CA LEU A 398 -35.21 38.62 28.71
C LEU A 398 -36.36 38.32 29.69
N ASN A 399 -37.49 39.04 29.59
CA ASN A 399 -38.64 38.89 30.48
C ASN A 399 -39.84 38.27 29.73
N PRO A 400 -39.93 36.93 29.62
CA PRO A 400 -41.02 36.31 28.88
C PRO A 400 -42.36 36.54 29.60
N ALA A 401 -43.30 37.19 28.91
CA ALA A 401 -44.68 37.30 29.35
C ALA A 401 -45.38 35.91 29.25
N THR A 402 -45.20 35.08 30.27
CA THR A 402 -46.09 33.95 30.65
C THR A 402 -46.23 32.71 29.73
N SER A 403 -45.49 32.53 28.63
CA SER A 403 -45.40 31.22 27.94
C SER A 403 -44.18 31.07 27.03
N VAL A 404 -43.78 29.82 26.75
CA VAL A 404 -42.66 29.39 25.87
C VAL A 404 -42.53 30.27 24.62
N GLY A 405 -41.36 30.87 24.42
CA GLY A 405 -41.03 31.68 23.25
C GLY A 405 -39.61 31.38 22.77
N SER A 406 -39.45 31.15 21.47
CA SER A 406 -38.16 31.09 20.77
C SER A 406 -37.85 32.50 20.27
N TYR A 407 -36.68 33.04 20.59
CA TYR A 407 -36.26 34.38 20.17
C TYR A 407 -35.27 34.29 19.00
N ASP A 408 -35.61 34.87 17.84
CA ASP A 408 -34.76 34.94 16.64
C ASP A 408 -33.98 36.27 16.58
N LEU A 409 -32.65 36.21 16.68
CA LEU A 409 -31.74 37.37 16.64
C LEU A 409 -30.96 37.51 15.31
N THR A 410 -31.47 36.96 14.20
CA THR A 410 -30.80 36.93 12.88
C THR A 410 -30.31 38.28 12.33
N GLY A 411 -30.91 39.40 12.73
CA GLY A 411 -30.56 40.75 12.27
C GLY A 411 -29.46 41.48 13.07
N ALA A 412 -28.98 40.92 14.18
CA ALA A 412 -28.11 41.63 15.12
C ALA A 412 -26.61 41.59 14.76
N VAL A 413 -25.90 42.73 14.90
CA VAL A 413 -24.45 42.86 14.64
C VAL A 413 -23.70 43.22 15.93
N ASN A 414 -22.75 42.36 16.34
CA ASN A 414 -21.87 42.59 17.51
C ASN A 414 -20.43 42.83 17.05
N THR A 415 -19.81 43.94 17.47
CA THR A 415 -18.44 44.31 17.10
C THR A 415 -17.35 43.83 18.07
N GLY A 416 -17.58 42.74 18.82
CA GLY A 416 -16.55 42.06 19.61
C GLY A 416 -16.62 42.26 21.13
N PHE A 417 -17.81 42.48 21.69
CA PHE A 417 -18.03 42.69 23.12
C PHE A 417 -18.93 41.60 23.74
N THR A 418 -18.83 41.39 25.05
CA THR A 418 -19.57 40.34 25.77
C THR A 418 -20.96 40.83 26.16
N THR A 419 -22.00 40.07 25.82
CA THR A 419 -23.38 40.29 26.24
C THR A 419 -23.83 39.20 27.21
N ASN A 420 -24.32 39.56 28.40
CA ASN A 420 -24.92 38.63 29.36
C ASN A 420 -26.44 38.56 29.13
N PHE A 421 -27.03 37.36 29.18
CA PHE A 421 -28.49 37.18 29.17
C PHE A 421 -28.97 36.75 30.56
N ASP A 422 -29.98 37.42 31.13
CA ASP A 422 -30.60 37.07 32.43
C ASP A 422 -32.11 36.78 32.31
N ILE A 423 -32.63 35.88 33.17
CA ILE A 423 -34.07 35.60 33.35
C ILE A 423 -34.48 36.05 34.75
N PRO A 424 -35.55 36.85 34.91
CA PRO A 424 -36.01 37.32 36.23
C PRO A 424 -36.30 36.19 37.21
N SER A 425 -35.92 36.38 38.47
CA SER A 425 -36.13 35.43 39.57
C SER A 425 -37.62 35.16 39.81
N GLY A 426 -38.14 34.07 39.24
CA GLY A 426 -39.55 33.67 39.39
C GLY A 426 -40.08 32.72 38.32
N ASN A 427 -39.39 32.55 37.19
CA ASN A 427 -39.82 31.66 36.10
C ASN A 427 -39.21 30.26 36.24
N THR A 428 -40.03 29.22 36.36
CA THR A 428 -39.60 27.82 36.60
C THR A 428 -39.51 26.95 35.33
N GLU A 429 -39.77 27.51 34.15
CA GLU A 429 -39.77 26.77 32.87
C GLU A 429 -38.61 27.19 31.94
N ASP A 430 -38.17 26.26 31.09
CA ASP A 430 -37.00 26.41 30.20
C ASP A 430 -37.28 27.38 29.03
N THR A 431 -36.28 28.14 28.56
CA THR A 431 -36.38 29.14 27.48
C THR A 431 -35.27 28.91 26.42
N GLU A 432 -35.61 28.93 25.13
CA GLU A 432 -34.68 28.65 24.01
C GLU A 432 -34.42 29.94 23.19
N VAL A 433 -33.16 30.25 22.88
CA VAL A 433 -32.71 31.45 22.16
C VAL A 433 -31.83 31.04 20.97
N GLU A 434 -32.23 31.41 19.74
CA GLU A 434 -31.51 31.07 18.50
C GLU A 434 -30.71 32.29 18.02
N VAL A 435 -29.39 32.14 17.84
CA VAL A 435 -28.46 33.23 17.50
C VAL A 435 -27.66 32.84 16.26
N LEU A 436 -27.79 33.57 15.14
CA LEU A 436 -27.01 33.33 13.92
C LEU A 436 -25.84 34.34 13.79
N GLY A 437 -24.59 33.87 13.94
CA GLY A 437 -23.37 34.65 13.65
C GLY A 437 -22.25 34.50 14.69
N ALA A 438 -21.18 35.29 14.54
CA ALA A 438 -20.01 35.32 15.43
C ALA A 438 -20.31 36.03 16.78
N PHE A 439 -21.33 35.55 17.48
CA PHE A 439 -21.80 36.11 18.74
C PHE A 439 -21.18 35.37 19.93
N THR A 440 -20.48 36.09 20.82
CA THR A 440 -19.87 35.50 22.04
C THR A 440 -20.72 35.88 23.26
N ALA A 441 -21.63 35.00 23.68
CA ALA A 441 -22.42 35.18 24.90
C ALA A 441 -21.78 34.42 26.08
N THR A 442 -21.75 35.04 27.27
CA THR A 442 -21.43 34.34 28.53
C THR A 442 -22.68 34.19 29.38
N ARG A 443 -22.82 33.02 30.00
CA ARG A 443 -23.93 32.69 30.90
C ARG A 443 -23.70 33.29 32.29
N THR A 444 -24.69 33.99 32.83
CA THR A 444 -24.79 34.23 34.28
C THR A 444 -25.97 33.40 34.81
N ASN A 445 -25.72 32.46 35.72
CA ASN A 445 -26.81 31.62 36.28
C ASN A 445 -27.75 32.47 37.16
N PRO A 446 -29.07 32.23 37.15
CA PRO A 446 -29.98 32.84 38.13
C PRO A 446 -29.62 32.36 39.53
N THR A 447 -29.59 33.30 40.48
CA THR A 447 -29.11 33.07 41.86
C THR A 447 -30.04 32.17 42.68
N THR A 448 -31.25 31.85 42.22
CA THR A 448 -32.14 30.86 42.88
C THR A 448 -33.33 30.47 41.99
N GLY A 449 -33.40 29.20 41.56
CA GLY A 449 -34.66 28.48 41.31
C GLY A 449 -35.43 28.68 40.00
N GLY A 450 -34.79 28.97 38.86
CA GLY A 450 -35.47 29.11 37.54
C GLY A 450 -35.06 28.08 36.47
N GLY A 451 -35.85 27.98 35.38
CA GLY A 451 -35.65 27.06 34.25
C GLY A 451 -34.38 27.32 33.41
N GLU A 452 -34.05 26.39 32.50
CA GLU A 452 -32.80 26.34 31.72
C GLU A 452 -32.86 27.23 30.47
N ILE A 453 -31.79 28.02 30.20
CA ILE A 453 -31.61 28.78 28.95
C ILE A 453 -30.78 27.94 27.98
N THR A 454 -31.30 27.67 26.77
CA THR A 454 -30.55 27.00 25.68
C THR A 454 -30.20 28.03 24.59
N ILE A 455 -28.90 28.21 24.29
CA ILE A 455 -28.40 29.10 23.22
C ILE A 455 -27.94 28.22 22.03
N THR A 456 -28.49 28.46 20.84
CA THR A 456 -28.14 27.72 19.60
C THR A 456 -27.39 28.63 18.63
N GLN A 457 -26.10 28.37 18.35
CA GLN A 457 -25.26 29.09 17.36
C GLN A 457 -25.46 28.51 15.93
N PRO A 458 -25.06 29.18 14.82
CA PRO A 458 -24.99 28.48 13.52
C PRO A 458 -23.96 27.37 13.65
N GLN A 459 -24.47 26.16 13.66
CA GLN A 459 -23.66 24.95 13.69
C GLN A 459 -23.32 24.63 12.25
N ASP A 460 -22.12 25.02 11.82
CA ASP A 460 -21.60 24.51 10.58
C ASP A 460 -21.25 23.04 10.76
N THR A 461 -21.63 22.25 9.76
CA THR A 461 -21.42 20.81 9.81
C THR A 461 -20.30 20.43 8.85
N LEU A 462 -19.23 19.86 9.40
CA LEU A 462 -18.24 19.12 8.62
C LEU A 462 -18.80 17.71 8.42
N THR A 463 -19.26 17.42 7.20
CA THR A 463 -19.71 16.08 6.83
C THR A 463 -18.56 15.34 6.18
N VAL A 464 -18.01 14.36 6.88
CA VAL A 464 -17.02 13.43 6.31
C VAL A 464 -17.77 12.23 5.77
N THR A 465 -17.61 11.91 4.49
CA THR A 465 -18.22 10.74 3.87
C THR A 465 -17.17 9.76 3.36
N SER A 466 -17.50 8.48 3.36
CA SER A 466 -16.68 7.40 2.84
C SER A 466 -17.52 6.51 1.91
N ASN A 467 -16.91 6.04 0.82
CA ASN A 467 -17.52 5.09 -0.12
C ASN A 467 -17.73 3.68 0.48
N VAL A 468 -17.15 3.40 1.65
CA VAL A 468 -17.27 2.13 2.40
C VAL A 468 -17.50 2.41 3.88
N THR A 469 -18.00 1.42 4.63
CA THR A 469 -18.09 1.52 6.09
C THR A 469 -16.68 1.59 6.67
N ALA A 470 -16.34 2.72 7.29
CA ALA A 470 -15.01 3.01 7.84
C ALA A 470 -15.12 3.61 9.24
N LEU A 471 -14.05 3.50 10.03
CA LEU A 471 -13.84 4.32 11.21
C LEU A 471 -13.47 5.73 10.74
N ILE A 472 -14.37 6.69 10.97
CA ILE A 472 -14.20 8.10 10.63
C ILE A 472 -13.96 8.84 11.94
N GLN A 473 -12.84 9.57 12.03
CA GLN A 473 -12.42 10.29 13.22
C GLN A 473 -12.02 11.73 12.87
N ILE A 474 -12.34 12.67 13.76
CA ILE A 474 -11.97 14.08 13.64
C ILE A 474 -11.19 14.48 14.90
N PHE A 475 -10.04 15.11 14.70
CA PHE A 475 -9.11 15.52 15.76
C PHE A 475 -8.87 17.02 15.75
N THR A 476 -8.45 17.56 16.89
CA THR A 476 -7.80 18.89 16.92
C THR A 476 -6.50 18.83 16.13
N PHE A 477 -6.26 19.81 15.26
CA PHE A 477 -5.07 19.84 14.42
C PHE A 477 -3.77 19.68 15.22
N GLY A 478 -2.92 18.73 14.79
CA GLY A 478 -1.61 18.48 15.38
C GLY A 478 -1.61 17.81 16.77
N THR A 479 -2.76 17.39 17.32
CA THR A 479 -2.82 16.73 18.64
C THR A 479 -3.52 15.36 18.60
N GLN A 480 -3.37 14.56 19.66
CA GLN A 480 -4.11 13.30 19.85
C GLN A 480 -5.58 13.50 20.29
N THR A 481 -6.05 14.75 20.39
CA THR A 481 -7.36 15.07 20.96
C THR A 481 -8.47 14.73 19.98
N LEU A 482 -9.15 13.60 20.20
CA LEU A 482 -10.33 13.18 19.45
C LEU A 482 -11.54 14.09 19.76
N LEU A 483 -12.16 14.64 18.72
CA LEU A 483 -13.34 15.51 18.82
C LEU A 483 -14.63 14.77 18.47
N ALA A 484 -14.60 13.93 17.44
CA ALA A 484 -15.73 13.11 17.03
C ALA A 484 -15.27 11.82 16.35
N SER A 485 -16.08 10.76 16.45
CA SER A 485 -15.80 9.46 15.86
C SER A 485 -17.09 8.71 15.54
N THR A 486 -17.11 7.95 14.46
CA THR A 486 -18.15 6.96 14.17
C THR A 486 -17.59 5.83 13.30
N THR A 487 -18.24 4.66 13.33
CA THR A 487 -18.01 3.60 12.35
C THR A 487 -19.21 3.57 11.40
N GLY A 488 -19.00 3.95 10.14
CA GLY A 488 -20.08 4.12 9.18
C GLY A 488 -19.59 4.67 7.84
N THR A 489 -20.51 5.08 6.97
CA THR A 489 -20.18 5.74 5.70
C THR A 489 -20.19 7.27 5.81
N SER A 490 -20.56 7.83 6.96
CA SER A 490 -20.66 9.27 7.16
C SER A 490 -20.50 9.64 8.65
N LEU A 491 -19.77 10.72 8.92
CA LEU A 491 -19.71 11.41 10.20
C LEU A 491 -20.07 12.88 9.98
N ALA A 492 -21.10 13.37 10.66
CA ALA A 492 -21.41 14.79 10.73
C ALA A 492 -20.83 15.33 12.04
N TYR A 493 -19.91 16.28 11.95
CA TYR A 493 -19.35 16.98 13.10
C TYR A 493 -19.75 18.44 13.04
N VAL A 494 -20.50 18.83 14.06
CA VAL A 494 -20.87 20.21 14.30
C VAL A 494 -19.68 20.94 14.89
N TYR A 495 -19.35 22.09 14.32
CA TYR A 495 -18.30 22.97 14.82
C TYR A 495 -18.74 24.44 14.74
N SER A 496 -18.05 25.30 15.48
CA SER A 496 -18.23 26.76 15.44
C SER A 496 -16.94 27.46 15.04
N GLY A 497 -17.06 28.57 14.29
CA GLY A 497 -15.93 29.32 13.77
C GLY A 497 -15.20 28.63 12.60
N SER A 498 -13.89 28.85 12.47
CA SER A 498 -13.04 28.20 11.45
C SER A 498 -11.88 27.44 12.12
N PRO A 499 -12.15 26.30 12.80
CA PRO A 499 -11.13 25.53 13.48
C PRO A 499 -10.20 24.83 12.47
N SER A 500 -8.95 24.60 12.85
CA SER A 500 -8.10 23.65 12.14
C SER A 500 -8.35 22.25 12.70
N LEU A 501 -8.78 21.33 11.83
CA LEU A 501 -9.14 19.97 12.18
C LEU A 501 -8.32 18.99 11.34
N THR A 502 -8.10 17.79 11.87
CA THR A 502 -7.56 16.67 11.09
C THR A 502 -8.60 15.58 11.00
N ILE A 503 -8.93 15.18 9.77
CA ILE A 503 -9.83 14.06 9.48
C ILE A 503 -8.99 12.82 9.25
N ARG A 504 -9.44 11.70 9.79
CA ARG A 504 -8.92 10.37 9.49
C ARG A 504 -10.06 9.45 9.09
N VAL A 505 -9.87 8.71 8.01
CA VAL A 505 -10.81 7.71 7.52
C VAL A 505 -10.05 6.42 7.27
N GLN A 506 -10.43 5.35 7.97
CA GLN A 506 -9.75 4.06 7.84
C GLN A 506 -10.71 2.89 8.00
N ALA A 507 -10.49 1.84 7.23
CA ALA A 507 -11.20 0.58 7.35
C ALA A 507 -10.20 -0.56 7.13
N ALA A 508 -10.44 -1.72 7.77
CA ALA A 508 -9.68 -2.93 7.46
C ALA A 508 -9.82 -3.28 5.97
N GLU A 509 -8.76 -3.79 5.35
CA GLU A 509 -8.63 -4.00 3.89
C GLU A 509 -8.52 -2.73 3.02
N TYR A 510 -8.38 -1.53 3.58
CA TYR A 510 -8.24 -0.28 2.80
C TYR A 510 -7.06 0.56 3.27
N TYR A 511 -6.45 1.32 2.35
CA TYR A 511 -5.36 2.23 2.70
C TYR A 511 -5.83 3.32 3.69
N PRO A 512 -5.10 3.56 4.79
CA PRO A 512 -5.42 4.65 5.71
C PRO A 512 -5.34 6.02 5.02
N GLN A 513 -6.34 6.87 5.22
CA GLN A 513 -6.34 8.24 4.68
C GLN A 513 -6.47 9.27 5.81
N LYS A 514 -5.66 10.32 5.72
CA LYS A 514 -5.63 11.46 6.64
C LYS A 514 -5.64 12.75 5.83
N GLN A 515 -6.38 13.74 6.29
CA GLN A 515 -6.46 15.05 5.65
C GLN A 515 -6.63 16.15 6.70
N ASP A 516 -5.80 17.17 6.64
CA ASP A 516 -6.01 18.39 7.40
C ASP A 516 -7.01 19.30 6.67
N VAL A 517 -7.97 19.84 7.41
CA VAL A 517 -9.00 20.73 6.90
C VAL A 517 -9.17 21.95 7.81
N SER A 518 -9.36 23.10 7.19
CA SER A 518 -9.79 24.33 7.86
C SER A 518 -11.14 24.72 7.26
N PRO A 519 -12.25 24.09 7.69
CA PRO A 519 -13.54 24.30 7.06
C PRO A 519 -14.05 25.73 7.31
N VAL A 520 -14.65 26.31 6.26
CA VAL A 520 -15.28 27.63 6.28
C VAL A 520 -16.73 27.43 5.80
N GLY A 521 -17.69 27.52 6.71
CA GLY A 521 -19.06 27.11 6.45
C GLY A 521 -19.21 25.59 6.38
N SER A 522 -20.45 25.10 6.34
CA SER A 522 -20.73 23.66 6.21
C SER A 522 -20.01 23.04 5.01
N LEU A 523 -19.14 22.07 5.26
CA LEU A 523 -18.22 21.47 4.29
C LEU A 523 -18.47 19.96 4.21
N THR A 524 -18.45 19.40 3.00
CA THR A 524 -18.39 17.94 2.82
C THR A 524 -17.01 17.52 2.33
N SER A 525 -16.33 16.68 3.12
CA SER A 525 -15.08 16.02 2.73
C SER A 525 -15.38 14.57 2.37
N ALA A 526 -15.26 14.22 1.09
CA ALA A 526 -15.53 12.88 0.60
C ALA A 526 -14.23 12.09 0.41
N PHE A 527 -14.13 10.96 1.09
CA PHE A 527 -13.03 10.02 1.00
C PHE A 527 -13.43 8.83 0.13
N THR A 528 -12.57 8.50 -0.84
CA THR A 528 -12.68 7.27 -1.61
C THR A 528 -11.56 6.35 -1.15
N LEU A 529 -11.90 5.45 -0.24
CA LEU A 529 -10.99 4.41 0.21
C LEU A 529 -10.78 3.40 -0.92
N ILE A 530 -9.51 3.12 -1.21
CA ILE A 530 -9.06 2.14 -2.19
C ILE A 530 -8.72 0.86 -1.44
N LYS A 531 -9.23 -0.26 -1.94
CA LYS A 531 -8.96 -1.57 -1.36
C LYS A 531 -7.47 -1.87 -1.43
N ASP A 532 -6.89 -2.23 -0.31
CA ASP A 532 -5.53 -2.73 -0.19
C ASP A 532 -5.56 -4.26 -0.37
N ASN A 533 -5.01 -4.72 -1.50
CA ASN A 533 -4.98 -6.14 -1.83
C ASN A 533 -3.84 -6.91 -1.13
N VAL A 534 -2.97 -6.21 -0.40
CA VAL A 534 -1.87 -6.82 0.35
C VAL A 534 -2.31 -7.19 1.76
N TYR A 535 -3.22 -6.42 2.37
CA TYR A 535 -3.75 -6.68 3.71
C TYR A 535 -4.37 -8.08 3.83
N GLU A 536 -4.03 -8.79 4.92
CA GLU A 536 -4.59 -10.09 5.28
C GLU A 536 -5.26 -10.02 6.66
N SER A 537 -6.54 -10.39 6.73
CA SER A 537 -7.30 -10.33 7.98
C SER A 537 -6.83 -11.38 8.99
N GLY A 538 -6.63 -10.98 10.24
CA GLY A 538 -6.32 -11.91 11.33
C GLY A 538 -4.82 -12.19 11.48
N SER A 539 -3.99 -11.15 11.43
CA SER A 539 -2.56 -11.25 11.74
C SER A 539 -2.34 -11.91 13.11
N PRO A 540 -1.33 -12.80 13.24
CA PRO A 540 -1.02 -13.45 14.52
C PRO A 540 -0.33 -12.51 15.52
N LEU A 541 0.09 -11.32 15.09
CA LEU A 541 0.85 -10.37 15.92
C LEU A 541 -0.07 -9.52 16.80
N THR A 542 0.31 -9.39 18.07
CA THR A 542 -0.36 -8.52 19.04
C THR A 542 0.40 -7.21 19.19
N TYR A 543 -0.27 -6.07 18.94
CA TYR A 543 0.33 -4.75 19.13
C TYR A 543 0.70 -4.48 20.60
N GLY A 544 1.87 -3.88 20.84
CA GLY A 544 2.46 -3.63 22.16
C GLY A 544 3.11 -4.86 22.81
N VAL A 545 3.06 -6.04 22.17
CA VAL A 545 3.71 -7.28 22.62
C VAL A 545 4.67 -7.80 21.56
N ASP A 546 4.14 -8.14 20.38
CA ASP A 546 4.90 -8.71 19.27
C ASP A 546 5.43 -7.61 18.33
N ILE A 547 4.69 -6.52 18.18
CA ILE A 547 5.01 -5.37 17.32
C ILE A 547 4.58 -4.08 18.01
N ASP A 548 5.40 -3.02 17.97
CA ASP A 548 5.06 -1.72 18.54
C ASP A 548 5.68 -0.58 17.72
N TYR A 549 4.98 0.55 17.58
CA TYR A 549 5.44 1.71 16.83
C TYR A 549 5.44 2.97 17.71
N ASP A 550 6.62 3.53 17.96
CA ASP A 550 6.75 4.80 18.68
C ASP A 550 6.64 5.97 17.70
N ARG A 551 5.46 6.60 17.64
CA ARG A 551 5.20 7.77 16.79
C ARG A 551 6.12 8.97 17.04
N ALA A 552 6.74 9.09 18.22
CA ALA A 552 7.59 10.24 18.56
C ALA A 552 9.00 10.09 17.98
N THR A 553 9.51 8.86 17.95
CA THR A 553 10.83 8.52 17.41
C THR A 553 10.77 7.94 16.00
N LYS A 554 9.57 7.53 15.54
CA LYS A 554 9.30 6.79 14.29
C LYS A 554 10.00 5.44 14.20
N LEU A 555 10.17 4.78 15.34
CA LEU A 555 10.82 3.47 15.44
C LEU A 555 9.81 2.35 15.60
N LEU A 556 9.95 1.31 14.78
CA LEU A 556 9.16 0.07 14.79
C LEU A 556 9.95 -1.04 15.50
N SER A 557 9.43 -1.56 16.60
CA SER A 557 9.98 -2.73 17.28
C SER A 557 9.23 -4.00 16.86
N LEU A 558 9.96 -5.08 16.59
CA LEU A 558 9.40 -6.39 16.26
C LEU A 558 10.02 -7.44 17.18
N ASN A 559 9.25 -8.01 18.10
CA ASN A 559 9.73 -8.97 19.11
C ASN A 559 9.53 -10.42 18.70
N THR A 560 8.62 -10.68 17.76
CA THR A 560 8.26 -12.02 17.27
C THR A 560 8.50 -12.09 15.76
N ALA A 561 9.17 -13.15 15.30
CA ALA A 561 9.46 -13.32 13.87
C ALA A 561 8.16 -13.45 13.07
N ALA A 562 8.05 -12.70 11.98
CA ALA A 562 6.82 -12.55 11.23
C ALA A 562 7.06 -12.13 9.79
N THR A 563 6.15 -12.49 8.89
CA THR A 563 6.23 -12.04 7.50
C THR A 563 5.97 -10.55 7.40
N VAL A 564 6.57 -9.88 6.41
CA VAL A 564 6.33 -8.44 6.19
C VAL A 564 4.84 -8.10 5.97
N VAL A 565 4.06 -9.04 5.43
CA VAL A 565 2.61 -8.89 5.22
C VAL A 565 1.83 -8.96 6.54
N GLU A 566 2.20 -9.88 7.44
CA GLU A 566 1.61 -9.98 8.79
C GLU A 566 1.89 -8.73 9.62
N GLN A 567 3.12 -8.20 9.52
CA GLN A 567 3.53 -6.96 10.18
C GLN A 567 2.71 -5.78 9.67
N TYR A 568 2.65 -5.59 8.35
CA TYR A 568 1.87 -4.51 7.74
C TYR A 568 0.37 -4.61 8.08
N SER A 569 -0.20 -5.82 8.07
CA SER A 569 -1.61 -6.03 8.41
C SER A 569 -1.88 -5.74 9.90
N ALA A 570 -0.97 -6.16 10.79
CA ALA A 570 -1.05 -5.82 12.22
C ALA A 570 -0.93 -4.31 12.47
N LEU A 571 -0.10 -3.61 11.71
CA LEU A 571 0.01 -2.15 11.80
C LEU A 571 -1.27 -1.46 11.32
N ILE A 572 -1.89 -1.90 10.22
CA ILE A 572 -3.21 -1.37 9.81
C ILE A 572 -4.23 -1.54 10.93
N ASP A 573 -4.33 -2.74 11.52
CA ASP A 573 -5.25 -3.04 12.61
C ASP A 573 -4.96 -2.18 13.85
N ALA A 574 -3.70 -2.07 14.25
CA ALA A 574 -3.28 -1.25 15.38
C ALA A 574 -3.59 0.23 15.18
N PHE A 575 -3.38 0.75 13.97
CA PHE A 575 -3.76 2.12 13.65
C PHE A 575 -5.28 2.32 13.83
N ILE A 576 -6.12 1.33 13.55
CA ILE A 576 -7.58 1.41 13.78
C ILE A 576 -7.92 1.34 15.28
N SER A 577 -7.30 0.44 16.05
CA SER A 577 -7.70 0.13 17.42
C SER A 577 -7.01 0.96 18.50
N GLU A 578 -5.77 1.39 18.28
CA GLU A 578 -4.91 1.92 19.34
C GLU A 578 -4.98 3.44 19.47
N THR A 579 -5.36 3.89 20.68
CA THR A 579 -5.47 5.32 21.00
C THR A 579 -4.12 6.05 21.01
N SER A 580 -3.01 5.34 21.27
CA SER A 580 -1.65 5.89 21.22
C SER A 580 -1.24 6.33 19.81
N LEU A 581 -1.81 5.70 18.78
CA LEU A 581 -1.54 5.95 17.36
C LEU A 581 -2.56 6.88 16.71
N TYR A 582 -3.49 7.46 17.48
CA TYR A 582 -4.39 8.49 16.96
C TYR A 582 -3.63 9.63 16.29
N ASN A 583 -4.27 10.31 15.33
CA ASN A 583 -3.70 11.42 14.57
C ASN A 583 -2.21 11.26 14.16
N THR A 584 -1.80 10.05 13.80
CA THR A 584 -0.43 9.72 13.37
C THR A 584 -0.45 9.43 11.88
N ASP A 585 0.58 9.89 11.18
CA ASP A 585 0.77 9.56 9.77
C ASP A 585 1.09 8.06 9.64
N PHE A 586 0.55 7.43 8.58
CA PHE A 586 0.79 6.02 8.33
C PHE A 586 2.04 5.88 7.46
N ASP A 587 3.18 5.74 8.13
CA ASP A 587 4.52 5.80 7.54
C ASP A 587 4.97 4.44 6.95
N PHE A 588 4.03 3.62 6.46
CA PHE A 588 4.28 2.28 5.96
C PHE A 588 3.62 2.06 4.60
N GLN A 589 4.35 1.42 3.69
CA GLN A 589 3.86 1.11 2.36
C GLN A 589 4.34 -0.27 1.91
N MET A 590 3.46 -1.05 1.29
CA MET A 590 3.84 -2.30 0.65
C MET A 590 4.07 -2.13 -0.86
N ASN A 591 5.12 -2.72 -1.40
CA ASN A 591 5.30 -2.89 -2.85
C ASN A 591 4.93 -4.32 -3.25
N GLY A 592 3.65 -4.52 -3.57
CA GLY A 592 3.08 -5.86 -3.68
C GLY A 592 3.20 -6.64 -2.36
N LYS A 593 3.10 -7.97 -2.39
CA LYS A 593 3.30 -8.82 -1.21
C LYS A 593 4.78 -9.09 -0.88
N GLN A 594 5.71 -8.42 -1.57
CA GLN A 594 7.12 -8.79 -1.59
C GLN A 594 8.03 -7.82 -0.84
N SER A 595 7.56 -6.66 -0.42
CA SER A 595 8.41 -5.67 0.25
C SER A 595 7.63 -4.69 1.11
N LEU A 596 8.18 -4.38 2.29
CA LEU A 596 7.70 -3.36 3.22
C LEU A 596 8.64 -2.16 3.21
N PHE A 597 8.09 -1.00 2.88
CA PHE A 597 8.77 0.28 2.89
C PHE A 597 8.34 1.04 4.14
N LEU A 598 9.31 1.48 4.92
CA LEU A 598 9.13 2.43 6.00
C LEU A 598 9.54 3.79 5.42
N ILE A 599 8.60 4.73 5.40
CA ILE A 599 8.73 6.00 4.69
C ILE A 599 8.73 7.18 5.68
N GLU A 600 9.07 8.38 5.22
CA GLU A 600 9.03 9.60 6.04
C GLU A 600 9.86 9.47 7.33
N ASP A 601 11.08 8.91 7.20
CA ASP A 601 12.03 8.69 8.31
C ASP A 601 11.60 7.61 9.32
N ALA A 602 10.60 6.77 9.00
CA ALA A 602 10.28 5.60 9.80
C ALA A 602 11.29 4.47 9.56
N GLU A 603 11.70 3.79 10.64
CA GLU A 603 12.73 2.75 10.63
C GLU A 603 12.41 1.66 11.68
N TYR A 604 13.00 0.47 11.60
CA TYR A 604 12.97 -0.43 12.76
C TYR A 604 13.90 0.11 13.87
N ASP A 605 13.55 -0.15 15.13
CA ASP A 605 14.31 0.26 16.31
C ASP A 605 15.75 -0.30 16.32
N SER A 606 15.96 -1.47 15.68
CA SER A 606 17.28 -2.03 15.44
C SER A 606 17.35 -2.93 14.20
N ASP A 607 18.57 -3.17 13.69
CA ASP A 607 18.81 -4.16 12.63
C ASP A 607 18.30 -5.55 13.05
N THR A 608 18.40 -5.91 14.33
CA THR A 608 17.88 -7.18 14.87
C THR A 608 16.36 -7.29 14.78
N ASP A 609 15.64 -6.17 14.92
CA ASP A 609 14.18 -6.16 14.75
C ASP A 609 13.79 -6.31 13.28
N ALA A 610 14.52 -5.63 12.38
CA ALA A 610 14.34 -5.79 10.94
C ALA A 610 14.59 -7.25 10.51
N GLU A 611 15.67 -7.86 11.01
CA GLU A 611 16.07 -9.23 10.71
C GLU A 611 15.10 -10.32 11.18
N ARG A 612 14.18 -10.02 12.11
CA ARG A 612 13.08 -10.93 12.47
C ARG A 612 11.97 -10.98 11.41
N SER A 613 12.06 -10.15 10.37
CA SER A 613 11.14 -10.18 9.24
C SER A 613 11.45 -11.33 8.31
N THR A 614 10.41 -11.94 7.76
CA THR A 614 10.51 -13.04 6.79
C THR A 614 9.66 -12.77 5.55
N ARG A 615 9.87 -13.56 4.49
CA ARG A 615 9.03 -13.55 3.27
C ARG A 615 8.78 -12.19 2.61
N GLY A 616 9.77 -11.30 2.61
CA GLY A 616 9.75 -10.03 1.89
C GLY A 616 11.04 -9.23 2.05
N GLY A 617 11.24 -8.18 1.26
CA GLY A 617 12.30 -7.21 1.48
C GLY A 617 11.86 -6.03 2.35
N ILE A 618 12.83 -5.21 2.76
CA ILE A 618 12.61 -4.02 3.59
C ILE A 618 13.36 -2.84 2.95
N ARG A 619 12.75 -1.66 2.98
CA ARG A 619 13.39 -0.41 2.56
C ARG A 619 13.04 0.73 3.51
N TYR A 620 14.06 1.48 3.94
CA TYR A 620 13.86 2.75 4.63
C TYR A 620 13.98 3.88 3.63
N VAL A 621 13.06 4.83 3.70
CA VAL A 621 13.00 6.01 2.84
C VAL A 621 12.85 7.24 3.72
N ASP A 622 13.80 8.17 3.61
CA ASP A 622 13.75 9.44 4.33
C ASP A 622 12.61 10.34 3.84
N SER A 623 12.32 11.42 4.57
CA SER A 623 11.33 12.45 4.18
C SER A 623 11.69 13.19 2.87
N GLY A 624 12.90 12.99 2.34
CA GLY A 624 13.33 13.47 1.03
C GLY A 624 13.07 12.48 -0.12
N GLY A 625 12.56 11.28 0.17
CA GLY A 625 12.34 10.22 -0.81
C GLY A 625 13.59 9.41 -1.16
N VAL A 626 14.65 9.50 -0.36
CA VAL A 626 15.93 8.81 -0.57
C VAL A 626 16.02 7.57 0.30
N ALA A 627 16.50 6.46 -0.26
CA ALA A 627 16.70 5.24 0.51
C ALA A 627 17.91 5.38 1.46
N THR A 628 17.72 5.08 2.75
CA THR A 628 18.76 5.12 3.79
C THR A 628 19.29 3.73 4.15
N ALA A 629 18.45 2.69 4.05
CA ALA A 629 18.85 1.29 4.21
C ALA A 629 17.92 0.32 3.44
N GLU A 630 18.46 -0.82 2.98
CA GLU A 630 17.71 -1.83 2.22
C GLU A 630 18.11 -3.27 2.60
N TRP A 631 17.10 -4.14 2.68
CA TRP A 631 17.22 -5.58 2.87
C TRP A 631 16.41 -6.31 1.79
N PHE A 632 16.94 -7.44 1.32
CA PHE A 632 16.15 -8.37 0.50
C PHE A 632 15.71 -9.56 1.35
N GLY A 633 14.59 -10.19 0.98
CA GLY A 633 14.15 -11.43 1.58
C GLY A 633 14.78 -12.63 0.89
N ALA A 634 15.42 -13.52 1.65
CA ALA A 634 15.97 -14.77 1.16
C ALA A 634 15.08 -15.93 1.61
N LEU A 635 14.48 -16.65 0.65
CA LEU A 635 13.73 -17.87 0.91
C LEU A 635 14.34 -19.05 0.15
N SER A 636 14.94 -20.01 0.86
CA SER A 636 15.39 -21.24 0.23
C SER A 636 14.29 -22.30 0.19
N THR A 637 14.45 -23.23 -0.75
CA THR A 637 13.64 -24.43 -0.85
C THR A 637 14.56 -25.64 -0.99
N SER A 638 14.25 -26.70 -0.24
CA SER A 638 15.02 -27.94 -0.24
C SER A 638 14.12 -29.13 -0.61
N SER A 639 14.67 -30.10 -1.36
CA SER A 639 13.93 -31.33 -1.71
C SER A 639 14.05 -32.43 -0.65
N ILE A 640 14.85 -32.20 0.38
CA ILE A 640 15.07 -33.09 1.52
C ILE A 640 14.82 -32.34 2.83
N ASP A 641 14.69 -33.07 3.94
CA ASP A 641 14.61 -32.45 5.27
C ASP A 641 15.99 -31.87 5.65
N VAL A 642 16.04 -30.55 5.77
CA VAL A 642 17.26 -29.79 6.08
C VAL A 642 17.21 -29.16 7.47
N SER A 643 16.19 -29.47 8.28
CA SER A 643 15.92 -28.81 9.58
C SER A 643 17.08 -28.80 10.58
N ALA A 644 18.05 -29.70 10.43
CA ALA A 644 19.25 -29.77 11.27
C ALA A 644 20.47 -29.04 10.70
N PHE A 645 20.38 -28.45 9.50
CA PHE A 645 21.51 -27.89 8.78
C PHE A 645 21.53 -26.36 8.85
N GLN A 646 22.72 -25.77 8.93
CA GLN A 646 22.92 -24.32 8.91
C GLN A 646 23.37 -23.90 7.51
N ALA A 647 22.58 -23.07 6.84
CA ALA A 647 23.02 -22.38 5.62
C ALA A 647 23.96 -21.22 5.97
N ARG A 648 24.86 -20.91 5.05
CA ARG A 648 25.83 -19.81 5.14
C ARG A 648 25.73 -18.94 3.91
N TYR A 649 26.13 -17.68 4.02
CA TYR A 649 26.15 -16.77 2.88
C TYR A 649 27.34 -15.81 2.90
N GLN A 650 27.64 -15.27 1.72
CA GLN A 650 28.53 -14.13 1.51
C GLN A 650 27.80 -13.10 0.65
N LEU A 651 27.83 -11.83 1.05
CA LEU A 651 27.30 -10.70 0.26
C LEU A 651 28.33 -10.14 -0.73
N GLN A 652 29.61 -10.38 -0.44
CA GLN A 652 30.68 -10.11 -1.37
C GLN A 652 31.62 -11.31 -1.44
N ILE A 653 31.85 -11.77 -2.66
CA ILE A 653 32.72 -12.90 -2.97
C ILE A 653 34.09 -12.74 -2.27
N GLY A 654 34.47 -13.71 -1.45
CA GLY A 654 35.76 -13.73 -0.75
C GLY A 654 35.86 -12.79 0.45
N THR A 655 34.74 -12.19 0.88
CA THR A 655 34.63 -11.51 2.19
C THR A 655 34.08 -12.48 3.24
N GLY A 656 34.20 -12.14 4.52
CA GLY A 656 33.85 -13.06 5.62
C GLY A 656 32.49 -13.75 5.46
N THR A 657 32.44 -15.04 5.79
CA THR A 657 31.24 -15.87 5.71
C THR A 657 30.33 -15.66 6.93
N THR A 658 29.04 -15.51 6.69
CA THR A 658 28.01 -15.33 7.74
C THR A 658 27.08 -16.55 7.79
N ASN A 659 26.69 -16.98 8.99
CA ASN A 659 25.64 -17.98 9.17
C ASN A 659 24.28 -17.32 9.03
N THR A 660 23.33 -18.03 8.43
CA THR A 660 21.91 -17.70 8.53
C THR A 660 21.43 -17.81 9.98
N GLN A 661 20.35 -17.13 10.37
CA GLN A 661 19.96 -17.06 11.79
C GLN A 661 19.38 -18.37 12.33
N ALA A 662 18.62 -19.09 11.49
CA ALA A 662 17.95 -20.33 11.86
C ALA A 662 18.52 -21.54 11.11
N LEU A 663 18.38 -22.72 11.69
CA LEU A 663 18.62 -23.99 10.99
C LEU A 663 17.46 -24.29 10.03
N GLY A 664 17.73 -25.06 8.98
CA GLY A 664 16.73 -25.42 7.98
C GLY A 664 16.83 -24.60 6.70
N ASP A 665 15.69 -24.48 6.04
CA ASP A 665 15.54 -23.56 4.92
C ASP A 665 15.73 -22.11 5.41
N VAL A 666 16.42 -21.31 4.60
CA VAL A 666 16.58 -19.87 4.80
C VAL A 666 15.21 -19.22 4.63
N ASP A 667 14.75 -18.46 5.63
CA ASP A 667 13.59 -17.58 5.54
C ASP A 667 13.85 -16.36 6.43
N GLU A 668 14.65 -15.42 5.92
CA GLU A 668 15.08 -14.23 6.65
C GLU A 668 15.40 -13.07 5.70
N VAL A 669 15.55 -11.86 6.24
CA VAL A 669 15.99 -10.69 5.46
C VAL A 669 17.48 -10.41 5.64
N ILE A 670 18.15 -10.02 4.56
CA ILE A 670 19.60 -9.75 4.56
C ILE A 670 19.87 -8.31 4.11
N LYS A 671 20.58 -7.55 4.94
CA LYS A 671 20.93 -6.14 4.66
C LYS A 671 21.94 -6.04 3.54
N VAL A 672 21.61 -5.29 2.50
CA VAL A 672 22.48 -5.09 1.31
C VAL A 672 22.91 -3.65 1.12
N TYR A 673 22.26 -2.70 1.79
CA TYR A 673 22.64 -1.30 1.72
C TYR A 673 22.35 -0.57 3.03
N GLY A 674 23.25 0.33 3.39
CA GLY A 674 23.10 1.26 4.50
C GLY A 674 23.95 2.50 4.25
N ASP A 675 23.35 3.68 4.42
CA ASP A 675 24.02 4.96 4.34
C ASP A 675 24.97 5.20 5.54
N ALA A 676 25.41 6.45 5.73
CA ALA A 676 26.34 6.81 6.80
C ALA A 676 25.83 6.50 8.22
N THR A 677 24.52 6.50 8.46
CA THR A 677 23.92 6.17 9.77
C THR A 677 23.60 4.69 9.90
N HIS A 678 23.59 3.93 8.80
CA HIS A 678 23.18 2.52 8.75
C HIS A 678 24.31 1.52 8.43
N GLY A 679 25.56 1.91 8.65
CA GLY A 679 26.74 1.04 8.51
C GLY A 679 27.68 1.40 7.36
N ASN A 680 27.26 2.33 6.49
CA ASN A 680 28.06 2.89 5.39
C ASN A 680 28.63 1.83 4.42
N PHE A 681 27.73 1.08 3.77
CA PHE A 681 28.08 0.07 2.78
C PHE A 681 27.01 -0.07 1.69
N ASP A 682 27.42 -0.54 0.51
CA ASP A 682 26.52 -0.83 -0.61
C ASP A 682 26.95 -2.12 -1.32
N TYR A 683 26.22 -3.19 -1.06
CA TYR A 683 26.40 -4.51 -1.67
C TYR A 683 25.31 -4.85 -2.68
N ARG A 684 24.47 -3.88 -3.07
CA ARG A 684 23.36 -4.15 -4.02
C ARG A 684 23.87 -4.63 -5.37
N SER A 685 25.03 -4.15 -5.81
CA SER A 685 25.66 -4.55 -7.08
C SER A 685 26.56 -5.78 -6.96
N VAL A 686 26.59 -6.44 -5.81
CA VAL A 686 27.39 -7.64 -5.57
C VAL A 686 26.45 -8.83 -5.47
N SER A 687 26.86 -9.98 -6.03
CA SER A 687 26.00 -11.17 -6.01
C SER A 687 26.01 -11.85 -4.64
N PRO A 688 24.85 -11.91 -3.93
CA PRO A 688 24.72 -12.72 -2.74
C PRO A 688 24.78 -14.21 -3.10
N ARG A 689 25.62 -14.96 -2.38
CA ARG A 689 25.77 -16.40 -2.58
C ARG A 689 25.50 -17.15 -1.29
N PHE A 690 24.73 -18.22 -1.40
CA PHE A 690 24.31 -19.08 -0.29
C PHE A 690 24.86 -20.49 -0.51
N LYS A 691 25.33 -21.13 0.56
CA LYS A 691 25.73 -22.54 0.56
C LYS A 691 25.21 -23.28 1.78
N MET A 692 24.88 -24.54 1.56
CA MET A 692 24.62 -25.51 2.62
C MET A 692 25.52 -26.73 2.42
N GLN A 693 26.45 -26.94 3.35
CA GLN A 693 27.52 -27.95 3.26
C GLN A 693 27.53 -28.86 4.50
N PRO A 694 26.45 -29.60 4.80
CA PRO A 694 26.46 -30.53 5.92
C PRO A 694 27.35 -31.75 5.62
N ASN A 695 28.00 -32.28 6.65
CA ASN A 695 28.81 -33.50 6.56
C ASN A 695 27.95 -34.69 6.09
N GLY A 696 28.45 -35.45 5.11
CA GLY A 696 27.73 -36.56 4.46
C GLY A 696 26.90 -36.16 3.24
N TYR A 697 26.96 -34.89 2.82
CA TYR A 697 26.22 -34.40 1.66
C TYR A 697 27.14 -33.63 0.71
N TYR A 698 26.85 -33.74 -0.59
CA TYR A 698 27.28 -32.76 -1.56
C TYR A 698 26.53 -31.45 -1.32
N GLN A 699 27.23 -30.33 -1.50
CA GLN A 699 26.72 -29.01 -1.13
C GLN A 699 25.50 -28.57 -1.96
N GLY A 700 24.57 -27.86 -1.32
CA GLY A 700 23.69 -26.93 -2.01
C GLY A 700 24.41 -25.61 -2.20
N ASP A 701 24.31 -25.00 -3.39
CA ASP A 701 24.95 -23.72 -3.74
C ASP A 701 23.98 -22.90 -4.61
N ALA A 702 23.77 -21.64 -4.26
CA ALA A 702 22.90 -20.73 -4.98
C ALA A 702 23.51 -19.32 -5.04
N ASP A 703 23.67 -18.81 -6.27
CA ASP A 703 24.05 -17.42 -6.55
C ASP A 703 22.78 -16.67 -7.01
N ILE A 704 22.34 -15.68 -6.23
CA ILE A 704 21.06 -15.00 -6.48
C ILE A 704 21.06 -14.25 -7.82
N HIS A 705 22.14 -13.55 -8.17
CA HIS A 705 22.23 -12.83 -9.44
C HIS A 705 22.19 -13.79 -10.62
N SER A 706 22.87 -14.94 -10.52
CA SER A 706 22.85 -15.98 -11.54
C SER A 706 21.48 -16.65 -11.67
N VAL A 707 20.79 -16.93 -10.56
CA VAL A 707 19.46 -17.58 -10.56
C VAL A 707 18.41 -16.69 -11.19
N TYR A 708 18.45 -15.38 -10.91
CA TYR A 708 17.45 -14.41 -11.37
C TYR A 708 17.84 -13.63 -12.63
N GLY A 709 19.09 -13.75 -13.10
CA GLY A 709 19.60 -13.00 -14.25
C GLY A 709 19.66 -11.49 -14.02
N ILE A 710 19.93 -11.08 -12.78
CA ILE A 710 19.99 -9.67 -12.35
C ILE A 710 21.43 -9.25 -12.05
N THR A 711 21.68 -7.94 -12.03
CA THR A 711 22.98 -7.37 -11.65
C THR A 711 22.89 -6.48 -10.39
N THR A 712 21.69 -6.32 -9.86
CA THR A 712 21.43 -5.48 -8.70
C THR A 712 20.33 -6.13 -7.86
N THR A 713 20.61 -6.34 -6.58
CA THR A 713 19.65 -6.88 -5.62
C THR A 713 18.68 -5.78 -5.19
N GLU A 714 17.41 -5.93 -5.56
CA GLU A 714 16.32 -5.08 -5.10
C GLU A 714 15.74 -5.55 -3.74
N PRO A 715 15.13 -4.67 -2.93
CA PRO A 715 14.55 -5.03 -1.63
C PRO A 715 13.22 -5.79 -1.81
N ILE A 716 13.25 -6.99 -2.40
CA ILE A 716 12.12 -7.88 -2.62
C ILE A 716 12.43 -9.30 -2.12
N LEU A 717 11.45 -10.21 -2.17
CA LEU A 717 11.65 -11.63 -1.87
C LEU A 717 12.27 -12.39 -3.05
N TYR A 718 13.40 -13.04 -2.81
CA TYR A 718 14.04 -14.00 -3.72
C TYR A 718 13.87 -15.42 -3.20
N VAL A 719 13.25 -16.27 -4.00
CA VAL A 719 13.06 -17.70 -3.74
C VAL A 719 14.08 -18.51 -4.54
N PHE A 720 14.85 -19.39 -3.92
CA PHE A 720 15.87 -20.17 -4.62
C PHE A 720 15.98 -21.61 -4.09
N ALA A 721 16.51 -22.51 -4.90
CA ALA A 721 16.78 -23.87 -4.45
C ALA A 721 18.12 -23.93 -3.72
N LEU A 722 18.15 -24.53 -2.52
CA LEU A 722 19.37 -24.75 -1.75
C LEU A 722 19.38 -26.17 -1.19
N SER A 723 19.24 -27.17 -2.06
CA SER A 723 19.15 -28.56 -1.63
C SER A 723 20.52 -29.27 -1.70
N PRO A 724 21.12 -29.67 -0.57
CA PRO A 724 22.25 -30.59 -0.57
C PRO A 724 21.78 -31.99 -1.00
N VAL A 725 22.74 -32.82 -1.43
CA VAL A 725 22.48 -34.17 -1.95
C VAL A 725 23.26 -35.18 -1.12
N GLU A 726 22.59 -36.21 -0.59
CA GLU A 726 23.23 -37.22 0.25
C GLU A 726 24.31 -38.00 -0.52
N ILE A 727 25.46 -38.22 0.12
CA ILE A 727 26.52 -39.08 -0.41
C ILE A 727 26.20 -40.52 0.00
N SER A 728 25.92 -41.39 -0.97
CA SER A 728 25.58 -42.79 -0.70
C SER A 728 26.71 -43.53 0.02
N ASN A 729 26.35 -44.36 1.00
CA ASN A 729 27.27 -45.17 1.81
C ASN A 729 28.38 -44.38 2.53
N PHE A 730 28.13 -43.12 2.88
CA PHE A 730 29.13 -42.26 3.52
C PHE A 730 29.14 -42.39 5.05
N THR A 731 30.32 -42.61 5.64
CA THR A 731 30.49 -42.62 7.11
C THR A 731 30.72 -41.20 7.63
N LEU A 732 29.80 -40.70 8.46
CA LEU A 732 29.88 -39.35 9.04
C LEU A 732 31.07 -39.18 10.01
N GLY A 733 31.78 -38.07 9.86
CA GLY A 733 32.75 -37.55 10.83
C GLY A 733 34.17 -37.55 10.29
N ASP A 734 35.09 -36.94 11.04
CA ASP A 734 36.51 -36.89 10.69
C ASP A 734 37.09 -38.31 10.60
N PRO A 735 37.64 -38.72 9.45
CA PRO A 735 38.33 -40.01 9.35
C PRO A 735 39.67 -40.03 10.11
N GLY A 736 40.19 -38.89 10.58
CA GLY A 736 41.41 -38.81 11.39
C GLY A 736 42.68 -39.19 10.64
N ILE A 737 42.66 -39.12 9.31
CA ILE A 737 43.82 -39.45 8.47
C ILE A 737 44.90 -38.38 8.53
N THR A 738 46.14 -38.79 8.27
CA THR A 738 47.32 -37.91 8.25
C THR A 738 48.04 -38.02 6.93
N GLY A 739 48.92 -37.07 6.63
CA GLY A 739 49.69 -37.05 5.38
C GLY A 739 48.89 -36.54 4.17
N VAL A 740 47.72 -35.95 4.39
CA VAL A 740 46.90 -35.37 3.31
C VAL A 740 46.97 -33.85 3.36
N ALA A 741 47.25 -33.21 2.23
CA ALA A 741 47.36 -31.75 2.11
C ALA A 741 46.68 -31.25 0.84
N PHE A 742 45.86 -30.20 0.98
CA PHE A 742 45.24 -29.50 -0.14
C PHE A 742 46.03 -28.26 -0.51
N THR A 743 46.23 -28.03 -1.80
CA THR A 743 46.85 -26.82 -2.35
C THR A 743 45.96 -26.23 -3.43
N ASN A 744 45.63 -24.95 -3.29
CA ASN A 744 45.02 -24.15 -4.34
C ASN A 744 46.11 -23.34 -5.06
N TYR A 745 46.22 -23.49 -6.39
CA TYR A 745 47.28 -22.85 -7.17
C TYR A 745 46.91 -21.47 -7.71
N GLY A 746 45.69 -20.98 -7.44
CA GLY A 746 45.26 -19.65 -7.87
C GLY A 746 45.41 -19.45 -9.39
N ALA A 747 46.03 -18.35 -9.82
CA ALA A 747 46.15 -18.02 -11.25
C ALA A 747 47.29 -18.76 -11.97
N SER A 748 47.94 -19.73 -11.33
CA SER A 748 49.11 -20.44 -11.86
C SER A 748 48.95 -21.96 -11.69
N PRO A 749 48.04 -22.60 -12.46
CA PRO A 749 47.78 -24.03 -12.37
C PRO A 749 49.05 -24.85 -12.62
N ILE A 750 49.06 -26.09 -12.10
CA ILE A 750 50.12 -27.06 -12.38
C ILE A 750 49.75 -27.91 -13.60
N THR A 751 50.74 -28.33 -14.39
CA THR A 751 50.53 -29.24 -15.51
C THR A 751 50.91 -30.67 -15.13
N ARG A 752 50.03 -31.64 -15.40
CA ARG A 752 50.24 -33.09 -15.24
C ARG A 752 49.65 -33.81 -16.45
N GLU A 753 50.38 -34.76 -17.02
CA GLU A 753 49.88 -35.57 -18.15
C GLU A 753 49.30 -34.74 -19.30
N THR A 754 49.93 -33.59 -19.61
CA THR A 754 49.52 -32.58 -20.62
C THR A 754 48.29 -31.73 -20.31
N LEU A 755 47.64 -31.93 -19.15
CA LEU A 755 46.48 -31.17 -18.70
C LEU A 755 46.84 -30.21 -17.55
N ASP A 756 46.08 -29.13 -17.39
CA ASP A 756 46.27 -28.11 -16.35
C ASP A 756 45.28 -28.27 -15.19
N TRP A 757 45.78 -28.08 -13.96
CA TRP A 757 45.05 -28.33 -12.71
C TRP A 757 45.18 -27.15 -11.75
N GLY A 758 44.05 -26.56 -11.39
CA GLY A 758 43.94 -25.40 -10.51
C GLY A 758 44.06 -25.73 -9.03
N ALA A 759 43.93 -27.00 -8.64
CA ALA A 759 44.11 -27.48 -7.28
C ALA A 759 44.70 -28.90 -7.22
N SER A 760 45.35 -29.25 -6.11
CA SER A 760 45.74 -30.64 -5.84
C SER A 760 45.54 -31.08 -4.38
N ILE A 761 45.39 -32.39 -4.20
CA ILE A 761 45.51 -33.08 -2.91
C ILE A 761 46.68 -34.05 -3.00
N LEU A 762 47.67 -33.86 -2.13
CA LEU A 762 48.77 -34.78 -1.93
C LEU A 762 48.44 -35.74 -0.78
N ASP A 763 48.40 -37.04 -1.06
CA ASP A 763 48.45 -38.12 -0.06
C ASP A 763 49.88 -38.67 0.05
N SER A 764 50.57 -38.29 1.12
CA SER A 764 51.92 -38.78 1.41
C SER A 764 51.94 -40.19 2.03
N ASN A 765 50.78 -40.78 2.30
CA ASN A 765 50.61 -42.07 2.97
C ASN A 765 49.92 -43.09 2.03
N THR A 766 49.26 -44.09 2.62
CA THR A 766 48.45 -45.09 1.93
C THR A 766 46.98 -44.98 2.33
N ASN A 767 46.45 -43.76 2.33
CA ASN A 767 45.04 -43.54 2.64
C ASN A 767 44.19 -44.06 1.47
N SER A 768 42.96 -44.48 1.78
CA SER A 768 42.00 -44.91 0.76
C SER A 768 41.29 -43.70 0.12
N GLY A 769 40.76 -43.87 -1.08
CA GLY A 769 39.90 -42.86 -1.73
C GLY A 769 38.67 -42.51 -0.89
N GLU A 770 38.13 -43.47 -0.14
CA GLU A 770 37.04 -43.26 0.82
C GLU A 770 37.45 -42.28 1.92
N ASP A 771 38.60 -42.52 2.53
CA ASP A 771 39.10 -41.70 3.62
C ASP A 771 39.41 -40.28 3.14
N ILE A 772 39.96 -40.11 1.94
CA ILE A 772 40.23 -38.80 1.34
C ILE A 772 38.92 -38.05 1.06
N GLN A 773 37.88 -38.72 0.52
CA GLN A 773 36.56 -38.10 0.34
C GLN A 773 35.96 -37.66 1.68
N ARG A 774 36.02 -38.52 2.70
CA ARG A 774 35.52 -38.22 4.05
C ARG A 774 36.27 -37.06 4.69
N TRP A 775 37.59 -37.03 4.55
CA TRP A 775 38.43 -35.95 5.04
C TRP A 775 38.08 -34.63 4.37
N TRP A 776 37.92 -34.61 3.05
CA TRP A 776 37.52 -33.41 2.31
C TRP A 776 36.16 -32.90 2.78
N ASN A 777 35.13 -33.76 2.73
CA ASN A 777 33.75 -33.37 3.05
C ASN A 777 33.58 -32.93 4.51
N TRP A 778 34.21 -33.62 5.47
CA TRP A 778 34.16 -33.23 6.87
C TRP A 778 34.82 -31.86 7.12
N ASN A 779 35.97 -31.59 6.51
CA ASN A 779 36.68 -30.32 6.73
C ASN A 779 35.92 -29.13 6.13
N ILE A 780 35.38 -29.25 4.91
CA ILE A 780 34.59 -28.17 4.31
C ILE A 780 33.25 -27.94 5.02
N SER A 781 32.74 -28.94 5.74
CA SER A 781 31.51 -28.80 6.53
C SER A 781 31.68 -28.05 7.86
N GLN A 782 32.90 -27.94 8.39
CA GLN A 782 33.12 -27.35 9.74
C GLN A 782 32.90 -25.84 9.80
N GLY A 783 32.92 -25.14 8.66
CA GLY A 783 33.01 -23.69 8.64
C GLY A 783 34.41 -23.18 8.98
N GLY A 784 34.63 -21.87 8.81
CA GLY A 784 35.93 -21.24 9.05
C GLY A 784 36.96 -21.56 7.97
N THR A 785 38.25 -21.61 8.37
CA THR A 785 39.38 -21.78 7.45
C THR A 785 39.95 -23.19 7.49
N PHE A 786 40.13 -23.81 6.32
CA PHE A 786 40.76 -25.11 6.12
C PHE A 786 41.88 -24.99 5.10
N GLN A 787 43.09 -25.44 5.43
CA GLN A 787 44.27 -25.38 4.55
C GLN A 787 44.52 -23.97 3.95
N SER A 788 44.30 -22.94 4.78
CA SER A 788 44.39 -21.50 4.42
C SER A 788 43.28 -20.95 3.53
N GLU A 789 42.25 -21.73 3.22
CA GLU A 789 41.10 -21.30 2.43
C GLU A 789 39.85 -21.21 3.32
N ASP A 790 38.95 -20.27 3.04
CA ASP A 790 37.61 -20.30 3.64
C ASP A 790 36.87 -21.53 3.11
N THR A 791 36.41 -22.39 4.02
CA THR A 791 35.64 -23.60 3.69
C THR A 791 34.41 -23.30 2.83
N PHE A 792 33.77 -22.14 3.03
CA PHE A 792 32.66 -21.69 2.18
C PHE A 792 33.07 -21.52 0.72
N ASN A 793 34.32 -21.11 0.47
CA ASN A 793 34.81 -20.87 -0.88
C ASN A 793 35.15 -22.15 -1.62
N LEU A 794 35.34 -23.27 -0.91
CA LEU A 794 35.71 -24.55 -1.50
C LEU A 794 34.48 -25.30 -2.03
N PRO A 795 34.58 -25.96 -3.20
CA PRO A 795 33.56 -26.86 -3.72
C PRO A 795 33.74 -28.30 -3.20
N ASN A 796 32.77 -29.17 -3.50
CA ASN A 796 33.01 -30.60 -3.45
C ASN A 796 33.76 -31.02 -4.71
N PHE A 797 35.02 -31.48 -4.57
CA PHE A 797 35.80 -31.98 -5.70
C PHE A 797 35.70 -33.50 -5.88
N ILE A 798 35.47 -34.26 -4.80
CA ILE A 798 35.59 -35.73 -4.80
C ILE A 798 34.20 -36.37 -4.76
N PHE A 799 33.94 -37.24 -5.73
CA PHE A 799 32.68 -37.95 -5.89
C PHE A 799 32.88 -39.46 -5.73
N GLY A 800 31.86 -40.13 -5.17
CA GLY A 800 31.94 -41.47 -4.55
C GLY A 800 32.40 -42.62 -5.44
N ALA A 801 32.41 -43.85 -4.92
CA ALA A 801 33.00 -45.03 -5.56
C ALA A 801 32.31 -45.48 -6.88
N PRO A 802 33.05 -45.79 -7.95
CA PRO A 802 34.51 -45.64 -8.09
C PRO A 802 34.91 -44.16 -8.03
N TYR A 803 35.94 -43.82 -7.25
CA TYR A 803 36.22 -42.41 -6.90
C TYR A 803 36.71 -41.62 -8.11
N GLN A 804 36.22 -40.39 -8.24
CA GLN A 804 36.66 -39.45 -9.25
C GLN A 804 36.76 -38.04 -8.69
N THR A 805 37.52 -37.20 -9.39
CA THR A 805 37.43 -35.76 -9.18
C THR A 805 36.60 -35.11 -10.27
N LEU A 806 35.79 -34.13 -9.87
CA LEU A 806 35.12 -33.19 -10.77
C LEU A 806 35.64 -31.79 -10.49
N ARG A 807 35.65 -30.96 -11.53
CA ARG A 807 36.02 -29.55 -11.36
C ARG A 807 34.96 -28.80 -10.57
N GLY A 808 35.39 -27.82 -9.78
CA GLY A 808 34.51 -27.02 -8.96
C GLY A 808 34.93 -25.56 -8.92
N GLU A 809 33.97 -24.69 -8.62
CA GLU A 809 34.25 -23.27 -8.45
C GLU A 809 34.84 -23.00 -7.06
N VAL A 810 36.05 -22.44 -7.04
CA VAL A 810 36.66 -21.90 -5.81
C VAL A 810 36.40 -20.40 -5.75
N ILE A 811 35.48 -20.00 -4.87
CA ILE A 811 34.96 -18.64 -4.76
C ILE A 811 36.08 -17.68 -4.32
N GLY A 812 36.18 -16.52 -4.97
CA GLY A 812 37.11 -15.46 -4.59
C GLY A 812 38.58 -15.73 -4.91
N SER A 813 38.91 -16.84 -5.57
CA SER A 813 40.27 -17.17 -5.98
C SER A 813 40.58 -16.63 -7.39
N ALA A 814 41.75 -16.01 -7.58
CA ALA A 814 42.20 -15.53 -8.88
C ALA A 814 42.54 -16.70 -9.81
N GLY A 815 42.11 -16.69 -11.08
CA GLY A 815 42.39 -17.75 -12.06
C GLY A 815 41.15 -18.19 -12.83
N THR A 816 41.11 -19.45 -13.28
CA THR A 816 39.94 -20.10 -13.87
C THR A 816 38.79 -20.15 -12.86
N THR A 817 37.56 -19.91 -13.32
CA THR A 817 36.36 -19.92 -12.48
C THR A 817 36.03 -21.33 -12.01
N LEU A 818 36.24 -22.34 -12.85
CA LEU A 818 36.16 -23.76 -12.50
C LEU A 818 37.58 -24.34 -12.46
N ARG A 819 37.89 -25.09 -11.41
CA ARG A 819 39.20 -25.70 -11.18
C ARG A 819 39.08 -27.20 -11.11
N GLY A 820 39.92 -27.91 -11.86
CA GLY A 820 40.14 -29.33 -11.72
C GLY A 820 40.94 -29.64 -10.45
N LEU A 821 40.71 -30.85 -9.91
CA LEU A 821 41.45 -31.35 -8.75
C LEU A 821 42.31 -32.54 -9.16
N TRP A 822 43.62 -32.42 -8.96
CA TRP A 822 44.57 -33.51 -9.07
C TRP A 822 44.80 -34.18 -7.71
N VAL A 823 44.54 -35.48 -7.58
CA VAL A 823 44.82 -36.28 -6.37
C VAL A 823 45.98 -37.21 -6.65
N GLU A 824 47.03 -37.08 -5.84
CA GLU A 824 48.31 -37.74 -6.09
C GLU A 824 48.91 -38.37 -4.84
N ARG A 825 49.76 -39.38 -5.07
CA ARG A 825 50.72 -39.91 -4.10
C ARG A 825 52.02 -39.12 -4.17
N THR A 826 52.90 -39.34 -3.19
CA THR A 826 54.25 -38.76 -3.19
C THR A 826 54.97 -39.04 -4.51
N GLY A 827 55.50 -37.99 -5.15
CA GLY A 827 56.29 -38.11 -6.38
C GLY A 827 55.51 -37.86 -7.68
N ASP A 828 54.45 -37.05 -7.64
CA ASP A 828 53.63 -36.67 -8.81
C ASP A 828 52.91 -37.87 -9.48
N VAL A 829 52.61 -38.92 -8.70
CA VAL A 829 51.94 -40.13 -9.20
C VAL A 829 50.44 -40.04 -8.94
N PRO A 830 49.56 -40.24 -9.95
CA PRO A 830 48.11 -40.25 -9.74
C PRO A 830 47.70 -41.22 -8.63
N HIS A 831 46.73 -40.84 -7.80
CA HIS A 831 46.27 -41.70 -6.71
C HIS A 831 45.48 -42.91 -7.25
N PRO A 832 45.87 -44.16 -6.91
CA PRO A 832 45.34 -45.37 -7.57
C PRO A 832 43.83 -45.61 -7.35
N ASP A 833 43.27 -45.12 -6.25
CA ASP A 833 41.83 -45.30 -5.96
C ASP A 833 40.91 -44.38 -6.80
N PHE A 834 41.47 -43.42 -7.54
CA PHE A 834 40.70 -42.54 -8.42
C PHE A 834 40.76 -43.08 -9.84
N TYR A 835 39.63 -43.47 -10.43
CA TYR A 835 39.64 -44.03 -11.79
C TYR A 835 39.78 -42.96 -12.87
N GLN A 836 39.35 -41.73 -12.58
CA GLN A 836 39.55 -40.57 -13.45
C GLN A 836 39.58 -39.27 -12.64
N GLN A 837 40.17 -38.25 -13.23
CA GLN A 837 40.30 -36.93 -12.62
C GLN A 837 39.98 -35.84 -13.67
N GLU A 838 39.13 -34.86 -13.34
CA GLU A 838 38.74 -33.78 -14.26
C GLU A 838 39.67 -32.56 -14.11
N SER A 839 40.26 -32.11 -15.22
CA SER A 839 41.17 -30.95 -15.27
C SER A 839 40.43 -29.60 -15.41
N ASP A 840 41.16 -28.48 -15.42
CA ASP A 840 40.57 -27.13 -15.49
C ASP A 840 39.72 -26.90 -16.75
N ASP A 841 40.09 -27.49 -17.89
CA ASP A 841 39.36 -27.35 -19.15
C ASP A 841 38.13 -28.27 -19.25
N GLY A 842 37.97 -29.19 -18.29
CA GLY A 842 36.89 -30.18 -18.23
C GLY A 842 37.19 -31.51 -18.94
N THR A 843 38.41 -31.70 -19.43
CA THR A 843 38.87 -33.00 -19.93
C THR A 843 39.28 -33.90 -18.77
N PHE A 844 39.02 -35.20 -18.91
CA PHE A 844 39.38 -36.21 -17.91
C PHE A 844 40.74 -36.83 -18.21
N TYR A 845 41.58 -36.93 -17.20
CA TYR A 845 42.66 -37.91 -17.15
C TYR A 845 42.11 -39.21 -16.56
N VAL A 846 42.02 -40.26 -17.37
CA VAL A 846 41.61 -41.60 -16.92
C VAL A 846 42.85 -42.37 -16.49
N LEU A 847 42.84 -42.89 -15.27
CA LEU A 847 43.99 -43.63 -14.75
C LEU A 847 44.11 -44.99 -15.46
N PRO A 848 45.33 -45.42 -15.80
CA PRO A 848 45.53 -46.75 -16.37
C PRO A 848 45.14 -47.85 -15.37
N VAL A 849 44.31 -48.81 -15.81
CA VAL A 849 43.89 -49.94 -14.97
C VAL A 849 44.91 -51.07 -15.09
N SER A 850 45.54 -51.46 -13.99
CA SER A 850 46.42 -52.64 -13.97
C SER A 850 45.60 -53.93 -13.97
N ALA A 851 45.89 -54.81 -14.92
CA ALA A 851 45.27 -56.12 -15.12
C ALA A 851 46.33 -57.23 -15.04
N ASN A 852 45.89 -58.47 -14.77
CA ASN A 852 46.79 -59.63 -14.68
C ASN A 852 46.37 -60.76 -15.62
N GLY A 853 47.23 -61.14 -16.55
CA GLY A 853 47.09 -62.34 -17.36
C GLY A 853 47.72 -63.55 -16.68
N GLN A 854 47.03 -64.69 -16.67
CA GLN A 854 47.57 -65.94 -16.13
C GLN A 854 47.25 -67.12 -17.07
N THR A 855 48.24 -68.00 -17.25
CA THR A 855 48.05 -69.31 -17.87
C THR A 855 48.53 -70.38 -16.89
N SER A 856 47.61 -71.23 -16.43
CA SER A 856 47.86 -72.24 -15.39
C SER A 856 47.71 -73.66 -15.92
N GLY A 857 48.25 -74.64 -15.17
CA GLY A 857 48.21 -76.06 -15.55
C GLY A 857 49.29 -76.46 -16.55
N ILE A 858 50.27 -75.59 -16.78
CA ILE A 858 51.35 -75.84 -17.74
C ILE A 858 52.27 -76.94 -17.19
N ILE A 859 52.44 -78.00 -17.96
CA ILE A 859 53.41 -79.06 -17.67
C ILE A 859 54.82 -78.46 -17.82
N ALA A 860 55.67 -78.62 -16.81
CA ALA A 860 57.04 -78.14 -16.89
C ALA A 860 57.76 -78.74 -18.09
N ASN A 861 58.47 -77.91 -18.87
CA ASN A 861 59.07 -78.21 -20.17
C ASN A 861 58.14 -78.06 -21.39
N SER A 862 56.87 -77.66 -21.24
CA SER A 862 56.04 -77.27 -22.39
C SER A 862 56.54 -75.97 -23.02
N ARG A 863 56.46 -75.84 -24.35
CA ARG A 863 56.58 -74.54 -25.03
C ARG A 863 55.22 -73.88 -25.05
N LEU A 864 55.16 -72.63 -24.58
CA LEU A 864 53.97 -71.78 -24.56
C LEU A 864 54.16 -70.62 -25.53
N GLU A 865 53.11 -70.32 -26.28
CA GLU A 865 52.87 -69.02 -26.87
C GLU A 865 51.59 -68.43 -26.26
N VAL A 866 51.63 -67.18 -25.82
CA VAL A 866 50.42 -66.41 -25.47
C VAL A 866 50.32 -65.23 -26.43
N LYS A 867 49.16 -65.06 -27.05
CA LYS A 867 48.94 -64.00 -28.03
C LYS A 867 47.60 -63.30 -27.95
N ASN A 868 47.58 -62.02 -28.32
CA ASN A 868 46.37 -61.25 -28.54
C ASN A 868 45.85 -61.52 -29.97
N ALA A 869 44.96 -62.50 -30.11
CA ALA A 869 44.39 -62.91 -31.38
C ALA A 869 43.54 -61.79 -32.03
N THR A 870 42.94 -60.90 -31.23
CA THR A 870 42.25 -59.71 -31.76
C THR A 870 43.25 -58.74 -32.39
N ALA A 871 44.38 -58.46 -31.73
CA ALA A 871 45.41 -57.59 -32.27
C ALA A 871 46.06 -58.17 -33.54
N GLU A 872 46.29 -59.49 -33.58
CA GLU A 872 46.77 -60.23 -34.76
C GLU A 872 45.85 -60.06 -35.99
N GLY A 873 44.53 -59.93 -35.76
CA GLY A 873 43.53 -59.67 -36.80
C GLY A 873 43.38 -58.20 -37.22
N SER A 874 44.22 -57.28 -36.72
CA SER A 874 44.12 -55.85 -37.03
C SER A 874 44.38 -55.54 -38.51
N PRO A 875 43.75 -54.49 -39.08
CA PRO A 875 43.98 -54.14 -40.48
C PRO A 875 45.41 -53.65 -40.74
N ALA A 876 45.91 -53.90 -41.95
CA ALA A 876 47.17 -53.29 -42.40
C ALA A 876 47.05 -51.76 -42.47
N TRP A 877 48.16 -51.06 -42.21
CA TRP A 877 48.24 -49.61 -42.24
C TRP A 877 47.81 -49.06 -43.60
N THR A 878 47.12 -47.92 -43.59
CA THR A 878 46.69 -47.21 -44.80
C THR A 878 47.02 -45.73 -44.68
N GLY A 879 47.52 -45.15 -45.77
CA GLY A 879 47.90 -43.73 -45.82
C GLY A 879 46.71 -42.79 -45.98
N THR A 880 46.86 -41.56 -45.47
CA THR A 880 45.82 -40.52 -45.49
C THR A 880 44.48 -40.92 -44.87
N THR A 881 44.52 -41.79 -43.85
CA THR A 881 43.34 -42.32 -43.17
C THR A 881 43.19 -41.66 -41.80
N ALA A 882 41.98 -41.22 -41.46
CA ALA A 882 41.67 -40.70 -40.13
C ALA A 882 41.66 -41.84 -39.10
N GLN A 883 42.33 -41.64 -37.96
CA GLN A 883 42.47 -42.60 -36.87
C GLN A 883 42.01 -41.96 -35.56
N SER A 884 41.24 -42.72 -34.78
CA SER A 884 40.86 -42.36 -33.41
C SER A 884 41.84 -42.97 -32.41
N VAL A 885 41.96 -42.38 -31.21
CA VAL A 885 42.70 -43.02 -30.10
C VAL A 885 42.17 -44.45 -29.90
N GLY A 886 43.07 -45.41 -29.72
CA GLY A 886 42.76 -46.84 -29.59
C GLY A 886 42.73 -47.62 -30.91
N SER A 887 42.68 -46.96 -32.08
CA SER A 887 42.75 -47.64 -33.38
C SER A 887 44.03 -48.48 -33.49
N ARG A 888 43.96 -49.67 -34.10
CA ARG A 888 45.07 -50.62 -34.22
C ARG A 888 45.41 -50.89 -35.68
N VAL A 889 46.70 -50.95 -36.00
CA VAL A 889 47.18 -51.30 -37.34
C VAL A 889 48.39 -52.23 -37.31
N LEU A 890 48.54 -53.01 -38.38
CA LEU A 890 49.74 -53.78 -38.71
C LEU A 890 50.53 -53.08 -39.83
N ARG A 891 51.80 -53.46 -40.05
CA ARG A 891 52.60 -52.91 -41.15
C ARG A 891 52.09 -53.36 -42.52
N THR A 892 52.32 -52.58 -43.59
CA THR A 892 51.86 -52.96 -44.94
C THR A 892 52.67 -54.09 -45.58
N THR A 893 53.91 -54.30 -45.15
CA THR A 893 54.75 -55.43 -45.59
C THR A 893 54.38 -56.76 -44.90
N GLY A 894 53.27 -56.80 -44.17
CA GLY A 894 52.92 -57.91 -43.29
C GLY A 894 53.87 -58.02 -42.10
N THR A 895 53.66 -59.06 -41.29
CA THR A 895 54.61 -59.62 -40.33
C THR A 895 55.88 -60.05 -41.06
N GLY A 896 56.72 -59.08 -41.43
CA GLY A 896 58.07 -59.35 -41.96
C GLY A 896 58.95 -59.98 -40.87
N SER A 897 60.19 -60.32 -41.26
CA SER A 897 61.22 -61.16 -40.59
C SER A 897 61.58 -60.91 -39.11
N GLU A 898 60.81 -60.08 -38.41
CA GLU A 898 60.70 -59.95 -36.95
C GLU A 898 59.92 -61.12 -36.31
N ASN A 899 59.80 -62.26 -37.03
CA ASN A 899 58.98 -63.47 -36.89
C ASN A 899 58.96 -64.20 -35.54
N THR A 900 59.50 -63.61 -34.48
CA THR A 900 59.55 -64.25 -33.15
C THR A 900 58.79 -63.49 -32.08
N GLY A 901 58.00 -62.46 -32.42
CA GLY A 901 57.30 -61.71 -31.37
C GLY A 901 56.14 -60.79 -31.74
N GLY A 902 55.65 -60.79 -33.00
CA GLY A 902 54.47 -60.06 -33.50
C GLY A 902 54.18 -58.68 -32.87
N LEU A 903 54.35 -57.58 -33.59
CA LEU A 903 54.02 -56.24 -33.07
C LEU A 903 52.77 -55.66 -33.75
N PHE A 904 51.97 -54.91 -32.99
CA PHE A 904 50.93 -54.04 -33.54
C PHE A 904 51.13 -52.60 -33.07
N PHE A 905 50.49 -51.66 -33.78
CA PHE A 905 50.61 -50.23 -33.50
C PHE A 905 49.26 -49.66 -33.10
N ARG A 906 49.19 -49.12 -31.89
CA ARG A 906 47.97 -48.52 -31.32
C ARG A 906 48.05 -47.00 -31.39
N CYS A 907 47.00 -46.35 -31.86
CA CYS A 907 46.93 -44.90 -31.96
C CYS A 907 46.81 -44.29 -30.55
N SER A 908 47.85 -43.60 -30.09
CA SER A 908 47.89 -42.88 -28.80
C SER A 908 47.55 -41.40 -28.95
N THR A 909 47.59 -40.85 -30.17
CA THR A 909 47.07 -39.50 -30.47
C THR A 909 46.29 -39.54 -31.78
N ALA A 910 45.00 -39.21 -31.74
CA ALA A 910 44.12 -39.20 -32.89
C ALA A 910 44.57 -38.19 -33.97
N GLY A 911 44.30 -38.51 -35.23
CA GLY A 911 44.77 -37.69 -36.34
C GLY A 911 44.51 -38.30 -37.71
N THR A 912 45.24 -37.83 -38.73
CA THR A 912 45.27 -38.44 -40.07
C THR A 912 46.68 -38.97 -40.36
N THR A 913 46.77 -40.23 -40.79
CA THR A 913 48.05 -40.87 -41.15
C THR A 913 48.73 -40.16 -42.32
N GLY A 914 50.06 -40.30 -42.42
CA GLY A 914 50.84 -39.78 -43.53
C GLY A 914 50.46 -40.39 -44.88
N GLY A 915 50.93 -39.78 -45.97
CA GLY A 915 50.70 -40.33 -47.33
C GLY A 915 51.54 -41.56 -47.68
N SER A 916 52.51 -41.90 -46.85
CA SER A 916 53.41 -43.06 -46.99
C SER A 916 53.66 -43.66 -45.61
N GLU A 917 53.84 -44.98 -45.55
CA GLU A 917 54.00 -45.68 -44.27
C GLU A 917 55.21 -45.15 -43.49
N PRO A 918 55.06 -44.86 -42.19
CA PRO A 918 56.16 -44.35 -41.38
C PRO A 918 57.23 -45.42 -41.17
N THR A 919 58.45 -45.00 -40.81
CA THR A 919 59.43 -45.93 -40.25
C THR A 919 59.03 -46.25 -38.81
N TRP A 920 58.53 -47.45 -38.59
CA TRP A 920 58.02 -47.89 -37.30
C TRP A 920 59.12 -48.04 -36.26
N ASN A 921 58.87 -47.54 -35.05
CA ASN A 921 59.64 -47.87 -33.87
C ASN A 921 59.33 -49.30 -33.43
N THR A 922 60.30 -50.20 -33.46
CA THR A 922 60.15 -51.62 -33.03
C THR A 922 60.33 -51.82 -31.52
N THR A 923 60.70 -50.78 -30.78
CA THR A 923 60.79 -50.87 -29.32
C THR A 923 59.39 -50.85 -28.74
N VAL A 924 59.01 -51.86 -27.97
CA VAL A 924 57.70 -51.88 -27.27
C VAL A 924 57.58 -50.68 -26.33
N LYS A 925 56.38 -50.09 -26.30
CA LYS A 925 56.06 -48.76 -25.74
C LYS A 925 56.76 -47.57 -26.42
N GLY A 926 57.56 -47.82 -27.45
CA GLY A 926 58.13 -46.78 -28.29
C GLY A 926 57.04 -46.12 -29.14
N THR A 927 57.20 -44.82 -29.42
CA THR A 927 56.25 -44.07 -30.25
C THR A 927 56.76 -43.84 -31.68
N THR A 928 55.84 -43.74 -32.63
CA THR A 928 56.08 -43.40 -34.04
C THR A 928 55.14 -42.27 -34.47
N ASN A 929 55.69 -41.15 -34.94
CA ASN A 929 54.90 -40.07 -35.53
C ASN A 929 54.55 -40.38 -36.99
N ASP A 930 53.28 -40.24 -37.36
CA ASP A 930 52.75 -40.57 -38.67
C ASP A 930 51.70 -39.53 -39.12
N GLY A 931 52.13 -38.53 -39.88
CA GLY A 931 51.26 -37.39 -40.21
C GLY A 931 50.94 -36.59 -38.95
N SER A 932 49.66 -36.55 -38.56
CA SER A 932 49.22 -35.99 -37.26
C SER A 932 48.83 -37.06 -36.24
N VAL A 933 48.99 -38.34 -36.57
CA VAL A 933 48.77 -39.47 -35.65
C VAL A 933 50.08 -39.78 -34.91
N VAL A 934 49.96 -40.18 -33.65
CA VAL A 934 51.06 -40.82 -32.90
C VAL A 934 50.65 -42.25 -32.60
N TRP A 935 51.53 -43.19 -32.94
CA TRP A 935 51.35 -44.62 -32.69
C TRP A 935 52.27 -45.08 -31.57
N THR A 936 51.79 -45.96 -30.70
CA THR A 936 52.56 -46.69 -29.69
C THR A 936 52.69 -48.16 -30.10
N THR A 937 53.90 -48.70 -29.98
CA THR A 937 54.22 -50.09 -30.35
C THR A 937 53.89 -51.05 -29.21
N GLU A 938 53.12 -52.10 -29.48
CA GLU A 938 52.63 -53.09 -28.51
C GLU A 938 52.89 -54.53 -28.96
N TYR A 939 52.87 -55.49 -28.02
CA TYR A 939 53.02 -56.92 -28.31
C TYR A 939 51.71 -57.57 -28.80
N ILE A 940 51.79 -58.35 -29.86
CA ILE A 940 50.80 -59.37 -30.20
C ILE A 940 51.10 -60.63 -29.37
N THR A 941 52.36 -61.08 -29.30
CA THR A 941 52.77 -62.29 -28.58
C THR A 941 53.71 -61.95 -27.41
N PRO A 942 53.20 -61.61 -26.21
CA PRO A 942 54.04 -61.28 -25.06
C PRO A 942 54.87 -62.45 -24.50
N GLU A 943 54.55 -63.70 -24.85
CA GLU A 943 55.34 -64.88 -24.47
C GLU A 943 55.46 -65.86 -25.63
N ILE A 944 56.69 -66.32 -25.89
CA ILE A 944 56.97 -67.44 -26.79
C ILE A 944 58.24 -68.17 -26.34
N GLY A 945 58.07 -69.28 -25.62
CA GLY A 945 59.19 -69.89 -24.91
C GLY A 945 58.87 -71.18 -24.19
N VAL A 946 59.91 -71.93 -23.82
CA VAL A 946 59.79 -73.13 -22.98
C VAL A 946 59.59 -72.72 -21.53
N GLN A 947 58.50 -73.17 -20.93
CA GLN A 947 58.10 -72.84 -19.58
C GLN A 947 58.57 -73.87 -18.57
N VAL A 948 58.81 -73.40 -17.34
CA VAL A 948 59.16 -74.25 -16.18
C VAL A 948 58.00 -74.40 -15.20
N GLY A 949 56.81 -73.87 -15.54
CA GLY A 949 55.59 -73.88 -14.73
C GLY A 949 54.55 -72.88 -15.30
N ASP A 950 53.59 -72.48 -14.46
CA ASP A 950 52.57 -71.48 -14.83
C ASP A 950 53.17 -70.13 -15.26
N TRP A 951 52.49 -69.42 -16.15
CA TRP A 951 52.90 -68.12 -16.68
C TRP A 951 51.97 -67.00 -16.20
N SER A 952 52.54 -65.83 -15.91
CA SER A 952 51.80 -64.65 -15.48
C SER A 952 52.39 -63.35 -16.04
N LEU A 953 51.52 -62.41 -16.39
CA LEU A 953 51.88 -61.08 -16.87
C LEU A 953 51.03 -60.03 -16.15
N SER A 954 51.66 -58.94 -15.70
CA SER A 954 50.94 -57.72 -15.32
C SER A 954 51.00 -56.74 -16.49
N TYR A 955 49.85 -56.21 -16.90
CA TYR A 955 49.72 -55.28 -18.02
C TYR A 955 48.69 -54.19 -17.69
N THR A 956 48.64 -53.14 -18.49
CA THR A 956 47.63 -52.10 -18.36
C THR A 956 46.50 -52.38 -19.36
N ASP A 957 45.25 -52.44 -18.88
CA ASP A 957 44.08 -52.62 -19.73
C ASP A 957 43.98 -51.49 -20.77
N GLY A 958 43.83 -51.87 -22.03
CA GLY A 958 43.84 -50.95 -23.17
C GLY A 958 45.19 -50.81 -23.87
N GLU A 959 46.25 -51.48 -23.39
CA GLU A 959 47.58 -51.50 -24.02
C GLU A 959 47.81 -52.82 -24.80
N GLU A 960 48.62 -53.76 -24.28
CA GLU A 960 48.90 -55.07 -24.90
C GLU A 960 47.63 -55.92 -25.04
N PHE A 961 46.74 -55.82 -24.05
CA PHE A 961 45.41 -56.40 -24.07
C PHE A 961 44.39 -55.37 -23.60
N GLU A 962 43.24 -55.34 -24.26
CA GLU A 962 42.10 -54.53 -23.90
C GLU A 962 40.92 -55.43 -23.54
N SER A 963 40.10 -55.00 -22.58
CA SER A 963 38.84 -55.66 -22.24
C SER A 963 38.01 -55.94 -23.52
N GLY A 964 37.70 -57.21 -23.76
CA GLY A 964 37.05 -57.70 -24.97
C GLY A 964 37.99 -58.32 -26.01
N ASP A 965 39.31 -58.17 -25.88
CA ASP A 965 40.27 -58.85 -26.74
C ASP A 965 40.23 -60.38 -26.53
N SER A 966 40.37 -61.13 -27.61
CA SER A 966 40.55 -62.57 -27.57
C SER A 966 42.03 -62.87 -27.36
N VAL A 967 42.33 -63.64 -26.31
CA VAL A 967 43.68 -64.08 -25.95
C VAL A 967 43.78 -65.58 -26.16
N GLU A 968 44.73 -66.02 -26.98
CA GLU A 968 44.98 -67.42 -27.28
C GLU A 968 46.27 -67.88 -26.61
N ALA A 969 46.24 -69.03 -25.94
CA ALA A 969 47.44 -69.75 -25.52
C ALA A 969 47.60 -71.03 -26.34
N ARG A 970 48.77 -71.21 -26.93
CA ARG A 970 49.17 -72.40 -27.68
C ARG A 970 50.29 -73.11 -26.95
N VAL A 971 50.16 -74.43 -26.80
CA VAL A 971 51.09 -75.22 -26.01
C VAL A 971 51.46 -76.52 -26.71
N SER A 972 52.75 -76.82 -26.72
CA SER A 972 53.31 -78.11 -27.16
C SER A 972 54.27 -78.66 -26.09
N PHE A 973 54.45 -79.98 -26.02
CA PHE A 973 55.31 -80.62 -25.05
C PHE A 973 56.08 -81.78 -25.67
N TYR A 974 57.34 -81.93 -25.24
CA TYR A 974 58.20 -83.04 -25.62
C TYR A 974 59.18 -83.40 -24.50
N THR A 975 59.41 -84.70 -24.30
CA THR A 975 60.59 -85.22 -23.59
C THR A 975 61.33 -86.27 -24.41
N ALA A 976 62.65 -86.30 -24.30
CA ALA A 976 63.51 -87.23 -25.02
C ALA A 976 63.54 -88.66 -24.42
N THR A 977 63.99 -89.62 -25.23
CA THR A 977 64.30 -91.02 -24.83
C THR A 977 65.24 -91.07 -23.60
N PRO A 978 65.05 -91.97 -22.60
CA PRO A 978 64.21 -93.19 -22.58
C PRO A 978 62.76 -93.00 -22.13
N SER A 979 62.35 -91.77 -21.80
CA SER A 979 60.98 -91.41 -21.42
C SER A 979 60.38 -90.51 -22.50
N LEU A 980 60.33 -91.03 -23.73
CA LEU A 980 59.74 -90.33 -24.87
C LEU A 980 58.26 -90.08 -24.58
N ASP A 981 57.85 -88.81 -24.60
CA ASP A 981 56.48 -88.41 -24.37
C ASP A 981 56.18 -87.13 -25.13
N TYR A 982 55.09 -87.15 -25.89
CA TYR A 982 54.47 -86.00 -26.53
C TYR A 982 53.08 -85.83 -25.93
N LYS A 983 52.74 -84.59 -25.56
CA LYS A 983 51.35 -84.25 -25.26
C LYS A 983 50.66 -83.72 -26.50
N LEU A 984 49.35 -83.93 -26.58
CA LEU A 984 48.55 -83.37 -27.65
C LEU A 984 48.71 -81.84 -27.63
N PRO A 985 49.14 -81.22 -28.74
CA PRO A 985 49.27 -79.78 -28.79
C PRO A 985 47.89 -79.13 -28.58
N LEU A 986 47.84 -78.14 -27.70
CA LEU A 986 46.59 -77.50 -27.28
C LEU A 986 46.58 -76.04 -27.73
N SER A 987 45.42 -75.57 -28.20
CA SER A 987 45.09 -74.15 -28.31
C SER A 987 43.86 -73.88 -27.46
N THR A 988 43.94 -72.88 -26.59
CA THR A 988 42.83 -72.44 -25.73
C THR A 988 42.70 -70.93 -25.79
N VAL A 989 41.47 -70.44 -25.65
CA VAL A 989 41.13 -69.02 -25.83
C VAL A 989 40.38 -68.51 -24.60
N ALA A 990 40.72 -67.30 -24.17
CA ALA A 990 40.01 -66.52 -23.18
C ALA A 990 39.70 -65.14 -23.75
N VAL A 991 38.84 -64.40 -23.05
CA VAL A 991 38.57 -62.99 -23.34
C VAL A 991 39.20 -62.15 -22.23
N ALA A 992 40.00 -61.17 -22.60
CA ALA A 992 40.56 -60.21 -21.66
C ALA A 992 39.43 -59.38 -21.03
N SER A 993 39.54 -59.13 -19.73
CA SER A 993 38.70 -58.20 -18.99
C SER A 993 39.56 -57.06 -18.43
N SER A 994 38.92 -56.02 -17.91
CA SER A 994 39.63 -54.93 -17.21
C SER A 994 40.40 -55.38 -15.96
N THR A 995 40.22 -56.62 -15.50
CA THR A 995 41.00 -57.22 -14.40
C THR A 995 42.08 -58.18 -14.87
N GLY A 996 42.06 -58.60 -16.14
CA GLY A 996 42.92 -59.64 -16.65
C GLY A 996 42.21 -60.74 -17.43
N PHE A 997 42.94 -61.84 -17.64
CA PHE A 997 42.45 -63.09 -18.21
C PHE A 997 43.07 -64.30 -17.50
N THR A 998 42.39 -65.44 -17.55
CA THR A 998 42.91 -66.71 -17.07
C THR A 998 42.68 -67.79 -18.12
N LEU A 999 43.75 -68.49 -18.47
CA LEU A 999 43.75 -69.63 -19.39
C LEU A 999 44.16 -70.88 -18.60
N LEU A 1000 43.45 -71.98 -18.79
CA LEU A 1000 43.79 -73.28 -18.22
C LEU A 1000 44.33 -74.20 -19.32
N ILE A 1001 45.50 -74.78 -19.08
CA ILE A 1001 46.13 -75.77 -19.92
C ILE A 1001 45.92 -77.14 -19.29
N ASP A 1002 45.24 -78.01 -20.01
CA ASP A 1002 45.02 -79.41 -19.62
C ASP A 1002 45.46 -80.31 -20.77
N GLN A 1003 46.76 -80.61 -20.81
CA GLN A 1003 47.38 -81.35 -21.89
C GLN A 1003 47.25 -82.86 -21.66
N GLU A 1004 46.58 -83.54 -22.59
CA GLU A 1004 46.47 -85.00 -22.62
C GLU A 1004 47.65 -85.64 -23.38
N ASP A 1005 47.89 -86.93 -23.16
CA ASP A 1005 48.89 -87.70 -23.91
C ASP A 1005 48.52 -87.75 -25.40
N TRP A 1006 49.49 -87.52 -26.29
CA TRP A 1006 49.28 -87.71 -27.73
C TRP A 1006 49.45 -89.18 -28.09
N GLU A 1007 48.55 -90.03 -27.59
CA GLU A 1007 48.66 -91.49 -27.63
C GLU A 1007 49.07 -92.06 -29.01
N PRO A 1008 48.47 -91.66 -30.15
CA PRO A 1008 48.89 -92.15 -31.46
C PRO A 1008 50.35 -91.81 -31.81
N VAL A 1009 50.83 -90.62 -31.45
CA VAL A 1009 52.22 -90.20 -31.73
C VAL A 1009 53.21 -90.88 -30.79
N ASN A 1010 52.83 -91.04 -29.52
CA ASN A 1010 53.61 -91.81 -28.55
C ASN A 1010 53.75 -93.29 -28.97
N ASN A 1011 52.70 -93.89 -29.54
CA ASN A 1011 52.71 -95.29 -30.00
C ASN A 1011 53.54 -95.53 -31.27
N ILE A 1012 53.74 -94.51 -32.11
CA ILE A 1012 54.70 -94.56 -33.23
C ILE A 1012 56.12 -94.84 -32.70
N GLY A 1013 56.46 -94.33 -31.51
CA GLY A 1013 57.74 -94.59 -30.84
C GLY A 1013 58.97 -93.94 -31.50
N VAL A 1014 58.76 -92.93 -32.36
CA VAL A 1014 59.85 -92.19 -33.03
C VAL A 1014 60.20 -90.93 -32.24
N ASP A 1015 61.48 -90.80 -31.87
CA ASP A 1015 62.02 -89.61 -31.25
C ASP A 1015 62.37 -88.56 -32.31
N GLY A 1016 61.52 -87.53 -32.47
CA GLY A 1016 61.59 -86.50 -33.49
C GLY A 1016 62.87 -85.67 -33.43
N ALA A 1017 63.47 -85.52 -32.26
CA ALA A 1017 64.77 -84.84 -32.11
C ALA A 1017 65.92 -85.57 -32.81
N THR A 1018 65.73 -86.85 -33.17
CA THR A 1018 66.72 -87.66 -33.90
C THR A 1018 66.45 -87.73 -35.40
N VAL A 1019 65.37 -87.12 -35.88
CA VAL A 1019 64.97 -87.04 -37.29
C VAL A 1019 65.58 -85.76 -37.87
N GLY A 1020 66.49 -85.91 -38.83
CA GLY A 1020 67.32 -84.80 -39.34
C GLY A 1020 67.12 -84.50 -40.82
N GLU A 1021 66.31 -85.31 -41.52
CA GLU A 1021 66.06 -85.20 -42.95
C GLU A 1021 64.95 -84.18 -43.31
N PHE A 1022 64.19 -83.67 -42.32
CA PHE A 1022 63.12 -82.68 -42.53
C PHE A 1022 63.50 -81.32 -41.94
N THR A 1023 63.22 -80.25 -42.69
CA THR A 1023 63.40 -78.87 -42.23
C THR A 1023 62.24 -77.98 -42.71
N LEU A 1024 61.76 -77.10 -41.83
CA LEU A 1024 60.76 -76.09 -42.21
C LEU A 1024 61.43 -75.02 -43.09
N ASP A 1025 60.80 -74.64 -44.21
CA ASP A 1025 61.27 -73.51 -45.03
C ASP A 1025 60.80 -72.18 -44.39
N ASP A 1026 61.72 -71.30 -44.00
CA ASP A 1026 61.46 -70.08 -43.22
C ASP A 1026 60.69 -68.98 -44.01
N GLY A 1027 60.21 -69.25 -45.23
CA GLY A 1027 59.49 -68.29 -46.08
C GLY A 1027 58.29 -68.83 -46.86
N SER A 1028 58.04 -70.14 -46.79
CA SER A 1028 56.90 -70.81 -47.43
C SER A 1028 56.42 -71.92 -46.49
N ILE A 1029 55.13 -72.26 -46.46
CA ILE A 1029 54.59 -73.33 -45.57
C ILE A 1029 54.99 -74.73 -46.10
N GLN A 1030 56.18 -74.86 -46.68
CA GLN A 1030 56.73 -76.07 -47.27
C GLN A 1030 57.69 -76.74 -46.27
N VAL A 1031 57.77 -78.07 -46.33
CA VAL A 1031 58.79 -78.83 -45.60
C VAL A 1031 59.78 -79.40 -46.59
N ASP A 1032 61.03 -79.00 -46.42
CA ASP A 1032 62.17 -79.49 -47.19
C ASP A 1032 62.61 -80.86 -46.66
N ILE A 1033 62.89 -81.76 -47.60
CA ILE A 1033 63.43 -83.09 -47.37
C ILE A 1033 64.84 -83.19 -47.98
N ASP A 1034 65.84 -83.46 -47.16
CA ASP A 1034 67.21 -83.79 -47.56
C ASP A 1034 67.68 -85.06 -46.85
N ASP A 1035 67.24 -86.22 -47.36
CA ASP A 1035 67.65 -87.52 -46.83
C ASP A 1035 68.92 -88.04 -47.54
N PRO A 1036 70.04 -88.26 -46.82
CA PRO A 1036 71.29 -88.69 -47.43
C PRO A 1036 71.27 -90.07 -48.11
N ASP A 1037 70.38 -90.98 -47.68
CA ASP A 1037 70.25 -92.32 -48.27
C ASP A 1037 69.01 -92.49 -49.15
N GLY A 1038 68.12 -91.49 -49.15
CA GLY A 1038 66.94 -91.40 -50.01
C GLY A 1038 65.77 -92.25 -49.51
N VAL A 1039 65.79 -92.74 -48.27
CA VAL A 1039 64.72 -93.57 -47.68
C VAL A 1039 64.28 -93.01 -46.33
N THR A 1040 63.02 -92.63 -46.21
CA THR A 1040 62.43 -92.15 -44.95
C THR A 1040 61.02 -92.72 -44.74
N GLN A 1041 60.32 -92.30 -43.67
CA GLN A 1041 59.01 -92.79 -43.27
C GLN A 1041 58.06 -91.62 -42.91
N LYS A 1042 56.77 -91.78 -43.18
CA LYS A 1042 55.75 -90.79 -42.82
C LYS A 1042 55.59 -90.74 -41.30
N THR A 1043 55.76 -91.86 -40.61
CA THR A 1043 55.85 -91.91 -39.14
C THR A 1043 57.02 -91.08 -38.59
N ARG A 1044 58.17 -91.05 -39.27
CA ARG A 1044 59.31 -90.18 -38.93
C ARG A 1044 58.99 -88.71 -39.14
N PHE A 1045 58.28 -88.38 -40.22
CA PHE A 1045 57.79 -87.02 -40.47
C PHE A 1045 56.83 -86.54 -39.35
N ILE A 1046 55.94 -87.40 -38.85
CA ILE A 1046 55.06 -87.04 -37.73
C ILE A 1046 55.83 -86.87 -36.41
N GLY A 1047 56.80 -87.75 -36.13
CA GLY A 1047 57.68 -87.57 -34.96
C GLY A 1047 58.46 -86.26 -35.01
N TRP A 1048 59.01 -85.92 -36.19
CA TRP A 1048 59.65 -84.63 -36.44
C TRP A 1048 58.69 -83.45 -36.24
N TYR A 1049 57.49 -83.49 -36.82
CA TYR A 1049 56.48 -82.43 -36.67
C TYR A 1049 56.13 -82.17 -35.20
N ALA A 1050 55.88 -83.23 -34.42
CA ALA A 1050 55.57 -83.12 -33.00
C ALA A 1050 56.73 -82.50 -32.19
N TYR A 1051 57.97 -82.88 -32.51
CA TYR A 1051 59.16 -82.26 -31.92
C TYR A 1051 59.32 -80.80 -32.37
N GLU A 1052 59.09 -80.49 -33.64
CA GLU A 1052 59.32 -79.16 -34.19
C GLU A 1052 58.35 -78.12 -33.64
N LEU A 1053 57.09 -78.49 -33.38
CA LEU A 1053 56.13 -77.67 -32.62
C LEU A 1053 56.65 -77.27 -31.23
N TRP A 1054 57.53 -78.08 -30.62
CA TRP A 1054 58.16 -77.78 -29.32
C TRP A 1054 59.55 -77.15 -29.48
N ASN A 1055 60.30 -77.48 -30.51
CA ASN A 1055 61.67 -77.01 -30.70
C ASN A 1055 61.71 -75.57 -31.25
N ASN A 1056 60.76 -75.24 -32.12
CA ASN A 1056 60.77 -74.01 -32.91
C ASN A 1056 59.56 -73.12 -32.60
N ALA A 1057 59.84 -71.86 -32.25
CA ALA A 1057 58.84 -70.85 -31.96
C ALA A 1057 57.93 -70.57 -33.17
N THR A 1058 58.51 -70.45 -34.37
CA THR A 1058 57.75 -70.21 -35.62
C THR A 1058 56.84 -71.39 -35.93
N ALA A 1059 57.29 -72.63 -35.69
CA ALA A 1059 56.47 -73.81 -35.91
C ALA A 1059 55.26 -73.84 -34.96
N LEU A 1060 55.41 -73.44 -33.70
CA LEU A 1060 54.26 -73.33 -32.79
C LEU A 1060 53.25 -72.25 -33.25
N HIS A 1061 53.74 -71.13 -33.77
CA HIS A 1061 52.92 -70.00 -34.22
C HIS A 1061 52.19 -70.27 -35.54
N GLU A 1062 52.85 -70.89 -36.53
CA GLU A 1062 52.30 -71.02 -37.88
C GLU A 1062 51.81 -72.45 -38.21
N PHE A 1063 52.31 -73.45 -37.48
CA PHE A 1063 52.17 -74.87 -37.85
C PHE A 1063 51.34 -75.69 -36.87
N LEU A 1064 50.98 -75.16 -35.69
CA LEU A 1064 50.13 -75.86 -34.73
C LEU A 1064 48.77 -76.20 -35.37
N GLY A 1065 48.47 -77.49 -35.47
CA GLY A 1065 47.21 -77.98 -36.06
C GLY A 1065 47.25 -78.15 -37.58
N ALA A 1066 48.39 -77.87 -38.23
CA ALA A 1066 48.59 -78.09 -39.66
C ALA A 1066 48.42 -79.58 -40.04
N ILE A 1067 48.78 -80.50 -39.14
CA ILE A 1067 48.58 -81.93 -39.30
C ILE A 1067 47.70 -82.46 -38.17
N LEU A 1068 46.56 -83.04 -38.55
CA LEU A 1068 45.70 -83.84 -37.69
C LEU A 1068 46.14 -85.30 -37.76
N VAL A 1069 46.56 -85.84 -36.62
CA VAL A 1069 46.84 -87.28 -36.46
C VAL A 1069 45.53 -87.98 -36.10
N GLU A 1070 44.92 -88.69 -37.06
CA GLU A 1070 43.62 -89.35 -36.88
C GLU A 1070 43.76 -90.66 -36.11
N ASP A 1071 44.82 -91.40 -36.38
CA ASP A 1071 45.25 -92.62 -35.70
C ASP A 1071 46.76 -92.86 -35.96
N GLU A 1072 47.32 -93.96 -35.44
CA GLU A 1072 48.73 -94.31 -35.59
C GLU A 1072 49.22 -94.44 -37.05
N ALA A 1073 48.30 -94.61 -38.01
CA ALA A 1073 48.62 -94.86 -39.41
C ALA A 1073 48.01 -93.85 -40.40
N ASN A 1074 47.17 -92.90 -39.96
CA ASN A 1074 46.47 -91.95 -40.84
C ASN A 1074 46.66 -90.51 -40.35
N TYR A 1075 47.27 -89.68 -41.20
CA TYR A 1075 47.57 -88.28 -40.92
C TYR A 1075 47.01 -87.38 -42.03
N ARG A 1076 46.34 -86.30 -41.62
CA ARG A 1076 45.68 -85.37 -42.52
C ARG A 1076 46.26 -83.98 -42.37
N ILE A 1077 46.74 -83.41 -43.47
CA ILE A 1077 47.09 -82.00 -43.57
C ILE A 1077 45.79 -81.18 -43.64
N VAL A 1078 45.67 -80.20 -42.76
CA VAL A 1078 44.53 -79.30 -42.66
C VAL A 1078 44.87 -78.00 -43.40
N THR A 1079 44.43 -77.89 -44.64
CA THR A 1079 44.82 -76.79 -45.55
C THR A 1079 44.30 -75.43 -45.12
N ALA A 1080 43.26 -75.39 -44.29
CA ALA A 1080 42.76 -74.17 -43.67
C ALA A 1080 43.69 -73.57 -42.60
N VAL A 1081 44.57 -74.40 -42.00
CA VAL A 1081 45.58 -73.95 -41.03
C VAL A 1081 46.88 -73.62 -41.76
N ALA A 1082 47.33 -74.53 -42.61
CA ALA A 1082 48.60 -74.45 -43.31
C ALA A 1082 48.49 -75.17 -44.66
N ASP A 1083 48.80 -74.49 -45.76
CA ASP A 1083 48.84 -75.08 -47.10
C ASP A 1083 50.14 -75.89 -47.32
N LEU A 1084 50.29 -76.93 -46.51
CA LEU A 1084 51.55 -77.67 -46.37
C LEU A 1084 51.83 -78.59 -47.57
N THR A 1085 53.03 -78.46 -48.14
CA THR A 1085 53.57 -79.39 -49.16
C THR A 1085 55.00 -79.83 -48.81
N LEU A 1086 55.40 -80.98 -49.34
CA LEU A 1086 56.72 -81.58 -49.15
C LEU A 1086 57.58 -81.35 -50.40
N GLU A 1087 58.79 -80.81 -50.23
CA GLU A 1087 59.75 -80.57 -51.30
C GLU A 1087 61.03 -81.39 -51.06
N ASN A 1088 61.52 -82.10 -52.09
CA ASN A 1088 62.82 -82.78 -52.00
C ASN A 1088 63.91 -81.86 -52.54
N VAL A 1089 64.68 -81.28 -51.62
CA VAL A 1089 65.82 -80.40 -51.92
C VAL A 1089 67.15 -81.16 -51.99
N GLY A 1090 67.15 -82.43 -51.53
CA GLY A 1090 68.30 -83.32 -51.56
C GLY A 1090 68.71 -83.73 -52.98
N THR A 1091 69.85 -84.40 -53.11
CA THR A 1091 70.40 -84.79 -54.43
C THR A 1091 69.92 -86.16 -54.95
N GLN A 1092 69.15 -86.89 -54.15
CA GLN A 1092 68.63 -88.23 -54.46
C GLN A 1092 67.10 -88.18 -54.57
N ASP A 1093 66.51 -89.18 -55.23
CA ASP A 1093 65.07 -89.41 -55.12
C ASP A 1093 64.74 -89.93 -53.70
N VAL A 1094 63.67 -89.41 -53.07
CA VAL A 1094 63.25 -89.82 -51.73
C VAL A 1094 62.10 -90.83 -51.81
N HIS A 1095 62.18 -91.91 -51.03
CA HIS A 1095 61.17 -92.95 -50.94
C HIS A 1095 60.61 -93.07 -49.52
N PHE A 1096 59.30 -92.89 -49.36
CA PHE A 1096 58.61 -93.25 -48.13
C PHE A 1096 58.32 -94.77 -48.11
N ASP A 1097 59.02 -95.53 -47.27
CA ASP A 1097 59.00 -97.01 -47.29
C ASP A 1097 57.93 -97.66 -46.38
N ASP A 1098 57.23 -96.86 -45.59
CA ASP A 1098 56.12 -97.26 -44.72
C ASP A 1098 54.78 -97.32 -45.48
N ALA A 1099 54.58 -98.40 -46.24
CA ALA A 1099 53.37 -98.59 -47.06
C ALA A 1099 52.07 -98.74 -46.25
N ASP A 1100 52.16 -98.98 -44.94
CA ASP A 1100 51.08 -99.13 -43.97
C ASP A 1100 50.72 -97.83 -43.23
N THR A 1101 51.20 -96.69 -43.71
CA THR A 1101 50.86 -95.35 -43.20
C THR A 1101 50.33 -94.48 -44.33
N ARG A 1102 49.46 -93.50 -44.03
CA ARG A 1102 48.87 -92.58 -44.98
C ARG A 1102 49.07 -91.14 -44.55
N LEU A 1103 49.55 -90.31 -45.47
CA LEU A 1103 49.60 -88.85 -45.35
C LEU A 1103 48.83 -88.24 -46.53
N TYR A 1104 47.89 -87.35 -46.27
CA TYR A 1104 47.04 -86.76 -47.30
C TYR A 1104 46.54 -85.37 -46.89
N ARG A 1105 46.04 -84.59 -47.85
CA ARG A 1105 45.40 -83.28 -47.60
C ARG A 1105 43.88 -83.40 -47.58
N ASP A 1106 43.24 -82.53 -46.80
CA ASP A 1106 41.78 -82.45 -46.69
C ASP A 1106 41.09 -81.90 -47.95
N ASP A 1107 41.77 -81.06 -48.73
CA ASP A 1107 41.30 -80.54 -50.02
C ASP A 1107 41.41 -81.55 -51.19
N GLY A 1108 42.14 -82.65 -50.98
CA GLY A 1108 42.35 -83.71 -51.97
C GLY A 1108 43.48 -83.44 -52.98
N ASP A 1109 44.21 -82.33 -52.86
CA ASP A 1109 45.40 -82.04 -53.67
C ASP A 1109 46.61 -82.89 -53.24
N THR A 1110 47.69 -82.81 -54.03
CA THR A 1110 48.94 -83.53 -53.77
C THR A 1110 49.66 -82.98 -52.55
N ILE A 1111 50.28 -83.86 -51.76
CA ILE A 1111 51.15 -83.45 -50.64
C ILE A 1111 52.53 -82.97 -51.10
N LEU A 1112 52.81 -83.01 -52.42
CA LEU A 1112 54.12 -82.70 -53.00
C LEU A 1112 54.16 -81.28 -53.53
N ALA A 1113 55.27 -80.59 -53.32
CA ALA A 1113 55.54 -79.29 -53.91
C ALA A 1113 55.64 -79.37 -55.45
N ASN A 1114 55.42 -78.24 -56.12
CA ASN A 1114 55.57 -78.12 -57.58
C ASN A 1114 57.04 -77.94 -58.03
N THR A 1115 57.94 -77.83 -57.07
CA THR A 1115 59.40 -77.68 -57.18
C THR A 1115 60.09 -78.83 -56.44
N GLY A 1116 61.36 -79.12 -56.78
CA GLY A 1116 62.15 -80.18 -56.13
C GLY A 1116 62.37 -81.46 -56.97
N ASN A 1117 63.19 -82.35 -56.41
CA ASN A 1117 63.49 -83.68 -56.96
C ASN A 1117 62.37 -84.69 -56.65
N SER A 1118 62.45 -85.91 -57.18
CA SER A 1118 61.34 -86.86 -57.08
C SER A 1118 61.10 -87.32 -55.63
N ILE A 1119 59.83 -87.36 -55.23
CA ILE A 1119 59.38 -88.02 -54.00
C ILE A 1119 58.43 -89.15 -54.40
N TYR A 1120 58.68 -90.36 -53.90
CA TYR A 1120 57.79 -91.49 -54.04
C TYR A 1120 57.01 -91.71 -52.74
N VAL A 1121 55.68 -91.58 -52.83
CA VAL A 1121 54.76 -91.80 -51.72
C VAL A 1121 53.77 -92.90 -52.10
N GLN A 1122 53.73 -93.98 -51.33
CA GLN A 1122 52.61 -94.91 -51.33
C GLN A 1122 51.57 -94.44 -50.30
N SER A 1123 50.33 -94.21 -50.73
CA SER A 1123 49.24 -93.83 -49.82
C SER A 1123 47.90 -94.37 -50.30
N GLY A 1124 47.35 -95.31 -49.53
CA GLY A 1124 45.95 -95.73 -49.56
C GLY A 1124 45.37 -95.61 -48.16
N LYS A 1125 44.03 -95.60 -48.02
CA LYS A 1125 43.40 -95.62 -46.68
C LYS A 1125 43.82 -96.88 -45.92
N VAL A 1126 44.47 -96.69 -44.78
CA VAL A 1126 44.85 -97.78 -43.87
C VAL A 1126 43.68 -97.99 -42.91
N TYR A 1127 43.37 -99.24 -42.62
CA TYR A 1127 42.37 -99.59 -41.61
C TYR A 1127 43.14 -100.22 -40.46
N VAL A 1128 43.30 -99.48 -39.36
CA VAL A 1128 43.89 -100.01 -38.13
C VAL A 1128 42.89 -101.02 -37.54
N ALA A 1129 43.23 -102.30 -37.60
CA ALA A 1129 42.46 -103.33 -36.92
C ALA A 1129 42.73 -103.19 -35.41
N SER A 1130 41.72 -102.81 -34.63
CA SER A 1130 41.78 -102.91 -33.17
C SER A 1130 42.05 -104.38 -32.81
N GLY A 1131 43.30 -104.65 -32.46
CA GLY A 1131 43.78 -106.00 -32.19
C GLY A 1131 43.13 -106.53 -30.93
N GLY A 1132 42.30 -107.56 -31.05
CA GLY A 1132 41.78 -108.33 -29.92
C GLY A 1132 42.91 -108.96 -29.11
N GLY A 1133 43.33 -108.26 -28.05
CA GLY A 1133 44.20 -108.76 -26.99
C GLY A 1133 43.59 -108.36 -25.66
N GLY A 1134 43.21 -109.35 -24.84
CA GLY A 1134 42.49 -109.15 -23.59
C GLY A 1134 43.21 -108.21 -22.62
N GLY A 1135 42.63 -107.03 -22.47
CA GLY A 1135 42.84 -106.02 -21.43
C GLY A 1135 41.61 -105.12 -21.52
N GLY A 1136 40.93 -104.86 -20.39
CA GLY A 1136 39.61 -104.23 -20.33
C GLY A 1136 39.50 -103.02 -21.26
N ASP A 1137 38.48 -103.06 -22.13
CA ASP A 1137 38.20 -101.97 -23.07
C ASP A 1137 37.92 -100.71 -22.25
N ALA A 1138 38.49 -99.57 -22.65
CA ALA A 1138 38.24 -98.27 -22.03
C ALA A 1138 36.73 -97.93 -22.01
N THR A 1139 35.92 -98.62 -22.81
CA THR A 1139 34.46 -98.58 -22.76
C THR A 1139 33.89 -99.15 -21.45
N GLU A 1140 34.44 -100.26 -20.92
CA GLU A 1140 34.03 -100.86 -19.64
C GLU A 1140 34.57 -100.06 -18.44
N ALA A 1141 35.80 -99.52 -18.53
CA ALA A 1141 36.37 -98.66 -17.48
C ALA A 1141 35.67 -97.29 -17.41
N LYS A 1142 35.32 -96.70 -18.55
CA LYS A 1142 34.48 -95.50 -18.60
C LYS A 1142 33.05 -95.81 -18.19
N GLN A 1143 32.49 -96.98 -18.49
CA GLN A 1143 31.18 -97.37 -17.96
C GLN A 1143 31.22 -97.52 -16.43
N ASP A 1144 32.25 -98.15 -15.86
CA ASP A 1144 32.39 -98.29 -14.41
C ASP A 1144 32.70 -96.94 -13.73
N GLN A 1145 33.48 -96.04 -14.37
CA GLN A 1145 33.67 -94.67 -13.89
C GLN A 1145 32.41 -93.82 -14.03
N ILE A 1146 31.68 -93.92 -15.14
CA ILE A 1146 30.40 -93.22 -15.33
C ILE A 1146 29.37 -93.73 -14.33
N ILE A 1147 29.32 -95.04 -14.04
CA ILE A 1147 28.47 -95.64 -13.00
C ILE A 1147 28.92 -95.21 -11.60
N ALA A 1148 30.23 -95.04 -11.34
CA ALA A 1148 30.76 -94.57 -10.07
C ALA A 1148 30.49 -93.07 -9.84
N GLU A 1149 30.69 -92.22 -10.85
CA GLU A 1149 30.39 -90.79 -10.82
C GLU A 1149 28.88 -90.53 -10.74
N LEU A 1150 28.05 -91.33 -11.44
CA LEU A 1150 26.59 -91.33 -11.24
C LEU A 1150 26.20 -91.79 -9.83
N GLY A 1151 27.03 -92.60 -9.17
CA GLY A 1151 26.89 -92.97 -7.76
C GLY A 1151 27.20 -91.82 -6.79
N GLU A 1152 28.09 -90.90 -7.15
CA GLU A 1152 28.40 -89.71 -6.33
C GLU A 1152 27.37 -88.58 -6.50
N ILE A 1153 26.60 -88.58 -7.61
CA ILE A 1153 25.50 -87.64 -7.89
C ILE A 1153 24.18 -88.03 -7.16
N GLN A 1154 24.20 -89.07 -6.32
CA GLN A 1154 23.01 -89.59 -5.62
C GLN A 1154 22.41 -88.62 -4.57
N GLY A 1155 21.45 -87.80 -5.00
CA GLY A 1155 20.35 -87.36 -4.14
C GLY A 1155 19.29 -88.47 -3.99
N ALA A 1156 18.58 -88.52 -2.87
CA ALA A 1156 17.59 -89.55 -2.56
C ALA A 1156 16.39 -89.53 -3.53
N GLY A 1157 16.53 -90.16 -4.70
CA GLY A 1157 15.44 -90.24 -5.69
C GLY A 1157 15.77 -90.82 -7.05
N PHE A 1158 17.05 -91.06 -7.40
CA PHE A 1158 17.46 -91.50 -8.73
C PHE A 1158 17.59 -93.04 -8.82
N ASP A 1159 16.85 -93.73 -9.71
CA ASP A 1159 16.96 -95.18 -9.96
C ASP A 1159 17.51 -95.46 -11.36
N THR A 1160 18.74 -95.98 -11.40
CA THR A 1160 19.49 -96.26 -12.63
C THR A 1160 18.89 -97.38 -13.50
N ASN A 1161 17.86 -98.08 -13.03
CA ASN A 1161 17.16 -99.12 -13.80
C ASN A 1161 15.85 -98.62 -14.44
N THR A 1162 15.33 -97.47 -14.03
CA THR A 1162 14.07 -96.92 -14.52
C THR A 1162 14.23 -95.56 -15.19
N ASP A 1163 15.16 -94.74 -14.72
CA ASP A 1163 15.27 -93.34 -15.15
C ASP A 1163 16.30 -93.23 -16.30
N SER A 1164 15.83 -92.89 -17.50
CA SER A 1164 16.71 -92.74 -18.67
C SER A 1164 17.20 -91.31 -18.86
N LEU A 1165 18.37 -91.11 -19.50
CA LEU A 1165 18.85 -89.79 -19.94
C LEU A 1165 17.82 -89.05 -20.82
N VAL A 1166 16.88 -89.78 -21.44
CA VAL A 1166 15.76 -89.21 -22.20
C VAL A 1166 14.72 -88.59 -21.28
N GLU A 1167 14.43 -89.18 -20.13
CA GLU A 1167 13.52 -88.61 -19.13
C GLU A 1167 14.12 -87.38 -18.45
N ILE A 1168 15.43 -87.40 -18.16
CA ILE A 1168 16.11 -86.21 -17.59
C ILE A 1168 16.15 -85.06 -18.59
N ARG A 1169 16.44 -85.32 -19.87
CA ARG A 1169 16.34 -84.30 -20.92
C ARG A 1169 14.91 -83.77 -21.02
N THR A 1170 13.91 -84.66 -20.98
CA THR A 1170 12.50 -84.30 -21.03
C THR A 1170 12.11 -83.45 -19.81
N ASP A 1171 12.61 -83.76 -18.62
CA ASP A 1171 12.35 -83.00 -17.39
C ASP A 1171 13.04 -81.63 -17.39
N ILE A 1172 14.25 -81.53 -17.95
CA ILE A 1172 14.96 -80.24 -18.13
C ILE A 1172 14.28 -79.38 -19.21
N GLU A 1173 13.82 -79.99 -20.30
CA GLU A 1173 13.03 -79.31 -21.33
C GLU A 1173 11.69 -78.82 -20.72
N ASN A 1174 11.01 -79.66 -19.93
CA ASN A 1174 9.81 -79.28 -19.20
C ASN A 1174 10.08 -78.15 -18.18
N LEU A 1175 11.25 -78.12 -17.53
CA LEU A 1175 11.63 -77.05 -16.59
C LEU A 1175 11.88 -75.71 -17.30
N ASN A 1176 12.44 -75.75 -18.50
CA ASN A 1176 12.70 -74.55 -19.33
C ASN A 1176 11.43 -74.04 -20.03
N ASP A 1177 10.44 -74.90 -20.22
CA ASP A 1177 9.13 -74.57 -20.79
C ASP A 1177 8.10 -74.13 -19.74
N LEU A 1178 8.42 -74.19 -18.44
CA LEU A 1178 7.57 -73.61 -17.39
C LEU A 1178 7.49 -72.10 -17.55
N THR A 1179 6.31 -71.62 -17.91
CA THR A 1179 5.99 -70.20 -17.93
C THR A 1179 5.97 -69.63 -16.51
N ALA A 1180 6.22 -68.33 -16.37
CA ALA A 1180 6.09 -67.64 -15.08
C ALA A 1180 4.69 -67.80 -14.46
N ALA A 1181 3.65 -68.03 -15.28
CA ALA A 1181 2.29 -68.32 -14.84
C ALA A 1181 2.20 -69.70 -14.16
N GLU A 1182 2.80 -70.75 -14.76
CA GLU A 1182 2.80 -72.10 -14.19
C GLU A 1182 3.58 -72.18 -12.87
N ILE A 1183 4.66 -71.39 -12.75
CA ILE A 1183 5.40 -71.24 -11.48
C ILE A 1183 4.54 -70.55 -10.42
N ALA A 1184 3.84 -69.48 -10.79
CA ALA A 1184 2.97 -68.75 -9.86
C ALA A 1184 1.79 -69.62 -9.39
N ASP A 1185 1.13 -70.33 -10.30
CA ASP A 1185 0.05 -71.27 -9.98
C ASP A 1185 0.57 -72.41 -9.09
N GLY A 1186 1.75 -72.95 -9.41
CA GLY A 1186 2.42 -73.95 -8.59
C GLY A 1186 2.70 -73.47 -7.16
N VAL A 1187 3.11 -72.21 -6.97
CA VAL A 1187 3.31 -71.60 -5.65
C VAL A 1187 1.99 -71.42 -4.90
N LEU A 1188 0.92 -71.06 -5.59
CA LEU A 1188 -0.41 -70.89 -5.00
C LEU A 1188 -0.98 -72.22 -4.48
N ASP A 1189 -0.72 -73.33 -5.19
CA ASP A 1189 -1.18 -74.67 -4.82
C ASP A 1189 -0.34 -75.35 -3.71
N ARG A 1190 0.71 -74.68 -3.21
CA ARG A 1190 1.59 -75.25 -2.18
C ARG A 1190 0.93 -75.35 -0.82
N SER A 1191 1.05 -76.52 -0.21
CA SER A 1191 0.63 -76.77 1.16
C SER A 1191 1.50 -75.99 2.17
N LEU A 1192 0.86 -75.15 2.97
CA LEU A 1192 1.47 -74.39 4.06
C LEU A 1192 2.06 -75.26 5.17
N ALA A 1193 1.61 -76.52 5.30
CA ALA A 1193 1.96 -77.41 6.40
C ALA A 1193 3.12 -78.38 6.11
N GLY A 1194 3.54 -78.50 4.85
CA GLY A 1194 4.53 -79.51 4.50
C GLY A 1194 5.10 -79.48 3.09
N GLY A 1195 4.85 -78.41 2.31
CA GLY A 1195 5.46 -78.27 0.99
C GLY A 1195 5.18 -79.45 0.06
N SER A 1196 3.97 -80.00 0.11
CA SER A 1196 3.40 -80.83 -0.97
C SER A 1196 2.36 -79.99 -1.69
N ASP A 1197 1.92 -80.42 -2.87
CA ASP A 1197 0.84 -79.73 -3.58
C ASP A 1197 -0.51 -80.19 -3.01
N GLY A 1198 -1.43 -79.24 -2.79
CA GLY A 1198 -2.74 -79.47 -2.19
C GLY A 1198 -2.80 -79.42 -0.65
N GLY A 1199 -3.98 -79.70 -0.09
CA GLY A 1199 -4.24 -79.57 1.35
C GLY A 1199 -4.58 -78.14 1.75
N ARG A 1200 -3.89 -77.56 2.74
CA ARG A 1200 -4.08 -76.13 3.12
C ARG A 1200 -3.11 -75.28 2.33
N THR A 1201 -3.57 -74.69 1.24
CA THR A 1201 -2.68 -74.06 0.25
C THR A 1201 -2.37 -72.60 0.56
N VAL A 1202 -1.37 -72.02 -0.11
CA VAL A 1202 -1.09 -70.57 -0.06
C VAL A 1202 -2.29 -69.79 -0.63
N GLN A 1203 -2.92 -70.32 -1.69
CA GLN A 1203 -4.14 -69.76 -2.26
C GLN A 1203 -5.25 -69.67 -1.20
N ASP A 1204 -5.50 -70.73 -0.44
CA ASP A 1204 -6.54 -70.76 0.59
C ASP A 1204 -6.34 -69.71 1.70
N ALA A 1205 -5.09 -69.35 2.01
CA ALA A 1205 -4.79 -68.29 2.96
C ALA A 1205 -5.04 -66.89 2.40
N LEU A 1206 -4.78 -66.68 1.11
CA LEU A 1206 -4.98 -65.39 0.44
C LEU A 1206 -6.46 -65.12 0.12
N ARG A 1207 -7.27 -66.16 -0.10
CA ARG A 1207 -8.71 -66.04 -0.40
C ARG A 1207 -9.49 -65.24 0.63
N ALA A 1208 -9.13 -65.31 1.92
CA ALA A 1208 -9.80 -64.53 2.96
C ALA A 1208 -9.57 -63.00 2.85
N ASN A 1209 -8.50 -62.57 2.17
CA ASN A 1209 -8.19 -61.15 1.96
C ASN A 1209 -8.82 -60.60 0.67
N ARG A 1210 -9.03 -61.47 -0.34
CA ARG A 1210 -9.44 -61.06 -1.69
C ARG A 1210 -10.89 -61.42 -2.04
N ASN A 1211 -11.42 -62.54 -1.54
CA ASN A 1211 -12.71 -63.06 -1.96
C ASN A 1211 -13.77 -62.81 -0.89
N ARG A 1212 -15.02 -63.14 -1.20
CA ARG A 1212 -16.14 -63.05 -0.27
C ARG A 1212 -15.87 -63.86 1.00
N VAL A 1213 -16.11 -63.23 2.14
CA VAL A 1213 -16.05 -63.85 3.46
C VAL A 1213 -17.34 -63.58 4.22
N VAL A 1214 -17.96 -64.64 4.73
CA VAL A 1214 -19.18 -64.57 5.54
C VAL A 1214 -18.89 -65.04 6.95
N ILE A 1215 -19.21 -64.19 7.92
CA ILE A 1215 -19.14 -64.53 9.34
C ILE A 1215 -20.55 -64.84 9.83
N ASP A 1216 -20.76 -66.03 10.39
CA ASP A 1216 -21.99 -66.39 11.10
C ASP A 1216 -21.75 -66.20 12.61
N PRO A 1217 -22.21 -65.07 13.17
CA PRO A 1217 -22.01 -64.77 14.59
C PRO A 1217 -22.85 -65.64 15.52
N VAL A 1218 -23.87 -66.34 15.00
CA VAL A 1218 -24.70 -67.25 15.81
C VAL A 1218 -24.07 -68.65 15.84
N GLY A 1219 -23.52 -69.08 14.70
CA GLY A 1219 -22.81 -70.35 14.55
C GLY A 1219 -21.37 -70.35 15.05
N ASN A 1220 -20.79 -69.17 15.34
CA ASN A 1220 -19.36 -68.98 15.62
C ASN A 1220 -18.46 -69.53 14.51
N THR A 1221 -18.85 -69.31 13.25
CA THR A 1221 -18.11 -69.79 12.09
C THR A 1221 -17.78 -68.66 11.12
N ILE A 1222 -16.67 -68.83 10.42
CA ILE A 1222 -16.26 -68.04 9.26
C ILE A 1222 -16.27 -68.95 8.04
N THR A 1223 -16.80 -68.46 6.92
CA THR A 1223 -16.83 -69.17 5.64
C THR A 1223 -16.17 -68.29 4.59
N VAL A 1224 -15.11 -68.82 3.97
CA VAL A 1224 -14.33 -68.15 2.92
C VAL A 1224 -14.65 -68.85 1.59
N TYR A 1225 -14.85 -68.06 0.54
CA TYR A 1225 -15.25 -68.55 -0.78
C TYR A 1225 -14.08 -68.57 -1.78
N GLU A 1226 -14.20 -69.41 -2.80
CA GLU A 1226 -13.28 -69.46 -3.95
C GLU A 1226 -13.42 -68.19 -4.81
N GLU A 1227 -12.62 -68.09 -5.87
CA GLU A 1227 -12.53 -66.90 -6.73
C GLU A 1227 -13.84 -66.56 -7.47
N ASP A 1228 -14.83 -67.46 -7.45
CA ASP A 1228 -16.18 -67.24 -7.99
C ASP A 1228 -17.15 -66.60 -6.98
N ASP A 1229 -16.71 -66.34 -5.74
CA ASP A 1229 -17.46 -65.79 -4.61
C ASP A 1229 -18.76 -66.54 -4.24
N THR A 1230 -18.90 -67.79 -4.73
CA THR A 1230 -20.10 -68.61 -4.54
C THR A 1230 -19.79 -70.02 -4.04
N THR A 1231 -18.66 -70.59 -4.43
CA THR A 1231 -18.18 -71.91 -3.98
C THR A 1231 -17.41 -71.75 -2.68
N VAL A 1232 -17.70 -72.57 -1.68
CA VAL A 1232 -17.02 -72.50 -0.37
C VAL A 1232 -15.62 -73.10 -0.51
N ALA A 1233 -14.58 -72.29 -0.30
CA ALA A 1233 -13.20 -72.75 -0.25
C ALA A 1233 -12.93 -73.49 1.06
N TRP A 1234 -13.25 -72.85 2.19
CA TRP A 1234 -13.16 -73.47 3.50
C TRP A 1234 -14.02 -72.76 4.57
N SER A 1235 -14.32 -73.49 5.64
CA SER A 1235 -15.02 -72.95 6.81
C SER A 1235 -14.26 -73.27 8.10
N GLY A 1236 -14.21 -72.32 9.03
CA GLY A 1236 -13.54 -72.46 10.32
C GLY A 1236 -14.38 -71.95 11.48
N SER A 1237 -14.10 -72.42 12.70
CA SER A 1237 -14.70 -71.88 13.92
C SER A 1237 -13.92 -70.64 14.39
N ILE A 1238 -14.63 -69.61 14.86
CA ILE A 1238 -14.05 -68.37 15.39
C ILE A 1238 -14.57 -68.08 16.79
N THR A 1239 -13.77 -67.37 17.58
CA THR A 1239 -14.18 -66.88 18.92
C THR A 1239 -14.29 -65.37 18.85
N GLN A 1240 -15.48 -64.82 19.13
CA GLN A 1240 -15.71 -63.36 19.08
C GLN A 1240 -15.57 -62.71 20.46
N GLY A 1241 -14.87 -61.58 20.53
CA GLY A 1241 -14.82 -60.70 21.71
C GLY A 1241 -15.84 -59.56 21.61
N ALA A 1242 -16.02 -58.79 22.69
CA ALA A 1242 -16.95 -57.65 22.71
C ALA A 1242 -16.43 -56.45 21.90
N ARG A 1243 -16.63 -56.45 20.57
CA ARG A 1243 -16.49 -55.30 19.65
C ARG A 1243 -17.51 -55.46 18.51
N ASP A 1244 -17.85 -54.37 17.81
CA ASP A 1244 -18.79 -54.40 16.68
C ASP A 1244 -18.28 -55.33 15.57
N PRO A 1245 -19.03 -56.38 15.19
CA PRO A 1245 -18.54 -57.36 14.22
C PRO A 1245 -18.59 -56.80 12.80
N LEU A 1246 -17.48 -56.93 12.08
CA LEU A 1246 -17.47 -56.93 10.63
C LEU A 1246 -18.28 -58.16 10.18
N ASN A 1247 -19.49 -57.96 9.62
CA ASN A 1247 -20.40 -59.07 9.32
C ASN A 1247 -20.07 -59.80 8.00
N SER A 1248 -19.54 -59.06 7.02
CA SER A 1248 -19.09 -59.62 5.73
C SER A 1248 -18.10 -58.67 5.06
N VAL A 1249 -17.12 -59.23 4.35
CA VAL A 1249 -16.26 -58.51 3.42
C VAL A 1249 -16.58 -59.03 2.02
N ASP A 1250 -16.98 -58.11 1.15
CA ASP A 1250 -17.38 -58.38 -0.23
C ASP A 1250 -16.72 -57.32 -1.13
N PRO A 1251 -15.49 -57.56 -1.60
CA PRO A 1251 -14.79 -56.64 -2.48
C PRO A 1251 -15.36 -56.79 -3.90
N THR A 1252 -16.26 -55.88 -4.29
CA THR A 1252 -16.87 -55.85 -5.62
C THR A 1252 -15.91 -55.44 -6.73
#